data_AF-A0A401J2M8-F1
#
_entry.id   AF-A0A401J2M8-F1
#
_cell.length_a   1.000
_cell.length_b   1.000
_cell.length_c   1.000
_cell.angle_alpha   90.00
_cell.angle_beta   90.00
_cell.angle_gamma   90.00
#
_symmetry.space_group_name_H-M   'P 1'
#
loop_
_entity.id
_entity.type
_entity.pdbx_description
1 polymer ?
#
loop_
_entity_poly.entity_id
_entity_poly.type
_entity_poly.pdbx_seq_one_letter_code
_entity_poly.pdbx_strand_id
1 'polypeptide(L)'
;MSDLFDTTTAAERRAATILVDRLRSTEPITRADLNAAMVEGYGGTDADGLWTQRDSFEILEHVLAHYLQFRPYPLGSLSDVAAACDLLDRLPTQTVRSEDQIEWQQFSTPVDLAAVAVLLANVQTGDVILEPSAGNGLLVAHCRDFSALQLNEYAPARRARLADVFPDAVVTGHDGATINSTLADAPRPNLILMNPPFSRSVGLGADAHAAVRHLQAALRRLQIGGRLVAIMPDWFGPNARMRDLFETTLRDVSVRTSVRLEKCYLKHGTSIAVRLFVIDKMPGTAIPATIQRSSIRELISALTIHERGPLGAPSAPAPKRSSSPSLFRAMKSGRAQPRPYHAPVRNNVLPVDYMPLDTPAPLLEQVGVYLPYRPSRIAFDAAGEHPTALVESVAMGSIAAPIPAYVPNLPERTVSERLLSASQLETVVYAGHAWDQFLPGKFRPAKEGVGLEDAEDGRAYRKGYFLGDGTGAGKGRQVAACILDSWLAGRRRNIWISKNEALLEDARRDWTALGGLAADIQPLANWKIDQAIPLEQGVLFVTYPTLRSARGDHSRLQQIIDWAGEDFEGVIGFDEAHEMGGVAGGEGALGKKEGSQQGICGVLLQNHLPGARVLYASATGASDVNNLAYAVRLGLWGPETAFSNREQFISGIRKGGIAAMELVARDLKALGLYTARALSFAGVEYEILRHELSSEQIAIYDAYADAWAILWRAAHKIAYREEAVMRRSAA
;
A
#
# COMPACT_ATOMS: atom_id res chain seq x y z
N MET A 1 17.75 35.64 23.56
CA MET A 1 17.25 34.51 22.77
C MET A 1 18.42 33.56 22.57
N SER A 2 18.60 32.60 23.47
CA SER A 2 19.46 31.44 23.22
C SER A 2 18.82 30.64 22.10
N ASP A 3 19.62 30.24 21.13
CA ASP A 3 19.17 29.65 19.87
C ASP A 3 18.37 28.37 20.11
N LEU A 4 17.14 28.28 19.57
CA LEU A 4 16.29 27.08 19.64
C LEU A 4 17.02 25.84 19.08
N PHE A 5 17.96 26.05 18.14
CA PHE A 5 18.80 24.99 17.57
C PHE A 5 19.82 24.42 18.57
N ASP A 6 20.38 25.25 19.47
CA ASP A 6 21.31 24.79 20.52
C ASP A 6 20.57 23.96 21.59
N THR A 7 19.34 24.37 21.93
CA THR A 7 18.52 23.63 22.92
C THR A 7 18.09 22.25 22.42
N THR A 8 17.74 22.13 21.14
CA THR A 8 17.35 20.86 20.51
C THR A 8 18.54 19.91 20.42
N THR A 9 19.71 20.41 20.02
CA THR A 9 20.95 19.61 19.95
C THR A 9 21.38 19.09 21.32
N ALA A 10 21.21 19.89 22.38
CA ALA A 10 21.50 19.47 23.75
C ALA A 10 20.51 18.41 24.27
N ALA A 11 19.23 18.50 23.88
CA ALA A 11 18.21 17.51 24.21
C ALA A 11 18.47 16.16 23.53
N GLU A 12 18.80 16.18 22.23
CA GLU A 12 19.19 14.98 21.47
C GLU A 12 20.37 14.24 22.12
N ARG A 13 21.43 14.97 22.49
CA ARG A 13 22.61 14.37 23.14
C ARG A 13 22.29 13.73 24.49
N ARG A 14 21.41 14.32 25.28
CA ARG A 14 20.98 13.74 26.57
C ARG A 14 20.22 12.44 26.35
N ALA A 15 19.21 12.45 25.48
CA ALA A 15 18.46 11.24 25.12
C ALA A 15 19.39 10.15 24.56
N ALA A 16 20.33 10.54 23.70
CA ALA A 16 21.32 9.64 23.11
C ALA A 16 22.21 8.98 24.17
N THR A 17 22.69 9.75 25.16
CA THR A 17 23.55 9.24 26.25
C THR A 17 22.83 8.16 27.06
N ILE A 18 21.56 8.38 27.40
CA ILE A 18 20.73 7.42 28.16
C ILE A 18 20.57 6.11 27.36
N LEU A 19 20.31 6.22 26.06
CA LEU A 19 20.12 5.05 25.20
C LEU A 19 21.42 4.28 24.92
N VAL A 20 22.57 4.96 24.86
CA VAL A 20 23.88 4.30 24.75
C VAL A 20 24.13 3.41 25.96
N ASP A 21 23.77 3.84 27.17
CA ASP A 21 23.93 3.02 28.38
C ASP A 21 23.01 1.79 28.36
N ARG A 22 21.79 1.92 27.84
CA ARG A 22 20.88 0.79 27.62
C ARG A 22 21.43 -0.21 26.59
N LEU A 23 22.05 0.26 25.50
CA LEU A 23 22.69 -0.64 24.52
C LEU A 23 23.85 -1.45 25.11
N ARG A 24 24.48 -0.99 26.19
CA ARG A 24 25.55 -1.72 26.89
C ARG A 24 25.05 -2.90 27.72
N SER A 25 23.79 -2.90 28.14
CA SER A 25 23.21 -4.08 28.82
C SER A 25 22.95 -5.19 27.80
N THR A 26 22.52 -6.38 28.24
CA THR A 26 21.99 -7.45 27.36
C THR A 26 20.46 -7.44 27.28
N GLU A 27 19.82 -6.49 27.95
CA GLU A 27 18.36 -6.42 28.04
C GLU A 27 17.76 -5.87 26.72
N PRO A 28 16.54 -6.31 26.35
CA PRO A 28 15.79 -5.69 25.27
C PRO A 28 15.56 -4.19 25.53
N ILE A 29 15.70 -3.36 24.51
CA ILE A 29 15.29 -1.95 24.55
C ILE A 29 13.85 -1.90 24.10
N THR A 30 12.97 -1.42 24.97
CA THR A 30 11.54 -1.29 24.67
C THR A 30 11.23 0.11 24.14
N ARG A 31 10.02 0.27 23.58
CA ARG A 31 9.50 1.60 23.23
C ARG A 31 9.38 2.50 24.47
N ALA A 32 9.06 1.94 25.63
CA ALA A 32 9.00 2.70 26.88
C ALA A 32 10.37 3.26 27.27
N ASP A 33 11.45 2.49 27.05
CA ASP A 33 12.82 2.97 27.29
C ASP A 33 13.19 4.13 26.35
N LEU A 34 12.81 4.05 25.07
CA LEU A 34 12.98 5.15 24.13
C LEU A 34 12.25 6.41 24.59
N ASN A 35 10.97 6.26 24.95
CA ASN A 35 10.15 7.39 25.37
C ASN A 35 10.68 8.00 26.67
N ALA A 36 11.13 7.20 27.62
CA ALA A 36 11.75 7.69 28.85
C ALA A 36 13.02 8.51 28.57
N ALA A 37 13.89 8.02 27.69
CA ALA A 37 15.10 8.74 27.29
C ALA A 37 14.78 10.06 26.56
N MET A 38 13.76 10.06 25.69
CA MET A 38 13.31 11.27 25.01
C MET A 38 12.69 12.27 25.99
N VAL A 39 11.86 11.83 26.92
CA VAL A 39 11.27 12.69 27.97
C VAL A 39 12.35 13.35 28.82
N GLU A 40 13.35 12.58 29.26
CA GLU A 40 14.47 13.12 30.04
C GLU A 40 15.36 14.07 29.21
N GLY A 41 15.59 13.75 27.93
CA GLY A 41 16.37 14.58 27.03
C GLY A 41 15.72 15.92 26.72
N TYR A 42 14.44 15.89 26.34
CA TYR A 42 13.66 17.03 25.84
C TYR A 42 12.89 17.78 26.95
N GLY A 43 12.80 17.22 28.15
CA GLY A 43 12.14 17.85 29.30
C GLY A 43 10.61 17.79 29.27
N GLY A 44 10.04 16.87 28.50
CA GLY A 44 8.60 16.64 28.39
C GLY A 44 8.24 15.60 27.34
N THR A 45 6.95 15.35 27.16
CA THR A 45 6.44 14.24 26.35
C THR A 45 6.27 14.62 24.88
N ASP A 46 6.04 13.63 24.02
CA ASP A 46 5.66 13.86 22.63
C ASP A 46 4.27 14.52 22.52
N ALA A 47 3.39 14.29 23.49
CA ALA A 47 2.10 14.99 23.61
C ALA A 47 2.24 16.50 23.85
N ASP A 48 3.36 16.94 24.44
CA ASP A 48 3.69 18.36 24.62
C ASP A 48 4.27 19.00 23.34
N GLY A 49 4.41 18.22 22.25
CA GLY A 49 4.95 18.66 20.96
C GLY A 49 6.46 18.89 20.94
N LEU A 50 7.18 18.42 21.97
CA LEU A 50 8.63 18.63 22.12
C LEU A 50 9.48 17.69 21.25
N TRP A 51 8.94 16.52 20.90
CA TRP A 51 9.53 15.53 20.02
C TRP A 51 8.42 14.62 19.46
N THR A 52 8.70 13.86 18.41
CA THR A 52 7.77 12.88 17.84
C THR A 52 8.25 11.46 18.07
N GLN A 53 7.35 10.47 18.05
CA GLN A 53 7.77 9.07 18.10
C GLN A 53 8.78 8.71 16.99
N ARG A 54 8.75 9.37 15.82
CA ARG A 54 9.76 9.16 14.78
C ARG A 54 11.14 9.63 15.23
N ASP A 55 11.21 10.78 15.91
CA ASP A 55 12.47 11.30 16.45
C ASP A 55 13.10 10.29 17.41
N SER A 56 12.30 9.60 18.24
CA SER A 56 12.83 8.55 19.13
C SER A 56 13.54 7.41 18.37
N PHE A 57 13.01 7.01 17.21
CA PHE A 57 13.62 5.97 16.38
C PHE A 57 14.83 6.49 15.61
N GLU A 58 14.81 7.74 15.15
CA GLU A 58 15.98 8.38 14.53
C GLU A 58 17.13 8.53 15.53
N ILE A 59 16.83 8.88 16.79
CA ILE A 59 17.83 8.94 17.87
C ILE A 59 18.34 7.54 18.20
N LEU A 60 17.47 6.52 18.25
CA LEU A 60 17.92 5.13 18.42
C LEU A 60 18.88 4.70 17.30
N GLU A 61 18.58 5.01 16.04
CA GLU A 61 19.45 4.70 14.89
C GLU A 61 20.81 5.41 14.99
N HIS A 62 20.81 6.70 15.36
CA HIS A 62 22.03 7.47 15.60
C HIS A 62 22.87 6.88 16.74
N VAL A 63 22.24 6.57 17.87
CA VAL A 63 22.87 5.95 19.05
C VAL A 63 23.43 4.57 18.71
N LEU A 64 22.72 3.80 17.89
CA LEU A 64 23.18 2.50 17.43
C LEU A 64 24.42 2.63 16.53
N ALA A 65 24.43 3.57 15.59
CA ALA A 65 25.61 3.84 14.76
C ALA A 65 26.82 4.29 15.60
N HIS A 66 26.59 5.17 16.58
CA HIS A 66 27.61 5.60 17.55
C HIS A 66 28.13 4.40 18.38
N TYR A 67 27.24 3.60 18.97
CA TYR A 67 27.61 2.42 19.76
C TYR A 67 28.49 1.47 18.97
N LEU A 68 28.14 1.19 17.70
CA LEU A 68 28.92 0.31 16.85
C LEU A 68 30.31 0.87 16.53
N GLN A 69 30.42 2.18 16.26
CA GLN A 69 31.70 2.84 16.01
C GLN A 69 32.66 2.74 17.20
N PHE A 70 32.18 3.03 18.41
CA PHE A 70 33.03 3.14 19.60
C PHE A 70 33.14 1.84 20.42
N ARG A 71 32.21 0.91 20.27
CA ARG A 71 32.24 -0.42 20.92
C ARG A 71 31.84 -1.52 19.94
N PRO A 72 32.64 -1.74 18.88
CA PRO A 72 32.34 -2.80 17.93
C PRO A 72 32.45 -4.17 18.59
N TYR A 73 31.50 -5.05 18.28
CA TYR A 73 31.76 -6.48 18.38
C TYR A 73 32.68 -6.91 17.22
N PRO A 74 33.43 -8.02 17.35
CA PRO A 74 34.26 -8.52 16.26
C PRO A 74 33.40 -8.80 15.02
N LEU A 75 33.76 -8.25 13.86
CA LEU A 75 33.09 -8.51 12.58
C LEU A 75 34.15 -8.82 11.52
N GLY A 76 34.76 -10.01 11.60
CA GLY A 76 35.80 -10.47 10.66
C GLY A 76 35.34 -11.59 9.73
N SER A 77 34.24 -12.26 10.07
CA SER A 77 33.72 -13.44 9.38
C SER A 77 32.20 -13.44 9.32
N LEU A 78 31.62 -14.25 8.41
CA LEU A 78 30.16 -14.35 8.30
C LEU A 78 29.49 -14.88 9.57
N SER A 79 30.17 -15.71 10.38
CA SER A 79 29.64 -16.18 11.67
C SER A 79 29.42 -15.05 12.67
N ASP A 80 30.20 -13.98 12.58
CA ASP A 80 30.12 -12.85 13.50
C ASP A 80 28.85 -12.01 13.31
N VAL A 81 28.19 -12.14 12.14
CA VAL A 81 26.89 -11.49 11.85
C VAL A 81 25.81 -11.91 12.85
N ALA A 82 25.95 -13.07 13.51
CA ALA A 82 25.02 -13.49 14.55
C ALA A 82 24.90 -12.44 15.67
N ALA A 83 25.99 -11.78 16.05
CA ALA A 83 25.97 -10.71 17.06
C ALA A 83 25.17 -9.48 16.58
N ALA A 84 25.20 -9.18 15.27
CA ALA A 84 24.39 -8.14 14.66
C ALA A 84 22.90 -8.49 14.72
N CYS A 85 22.56 -9.75 14.43
CA CYS A 85 21.18 -10.24 14.54
C CYS A 85 20.69 -10.19 16.00
N ASP A 86 21.51 -10.63 16.96
CA ASP A 86 21.17 -10.59 18.38
C ASP A 86 20.97 -9.15 18.87
N LEU A 87 21.77 -8.20 18.38
CA LEU A 87 21.60 -6.77 18.64
C LEU A 87 20.29 -6.25 18.05
N LEU A 88 19.96 -6.60 16.80
CA LEU A 88 18.70 -6.20 16.16
C LEU A 88 17.47 -6.75 16.90
N ASP A 89 17.53 -8.00 17.36
CA ASP A 89 16.42 -8.67 18.05
C ASP A 89 16.03 -7.95 19.34
N ARG A 90 17.00 -7.32 20.01
CA ARG A 90 16.81 -6.51 21.22
C ARG A 90 16.20 -5.13 20.97
N LEU A 91 16.21 -4.63 19.73
CA LEU A 91 15.67 -3.29 19.42
C LEU A 91 14.15 -3.33 19.29
N PRO A 92 13.43 -2.24 19.61
CA PRO A 92 11.99 -2.18 19.40
C PRO A 92 11.68 -2.12 17.90
N THR A 93 10.51 -2.62 17.52
CA THR A 93 10.01 -2.46 16.14
C THR A 93 9.59 -1.00 15.94
N GLN A 94 10.00 -0.40 14.81
CA GLN A 94 9.59 0.94 14.41
C GLN A 94 8.14 0.91 13.91
N THR A 95 7.18 1.08 14.82
CA THR A 95 5.73 0.94 14.55
C THR A 95 5.07 2.22 14.04
N VAL A 96 5.73 3.38 14.16
CA VAL A 96 5.20 4.67 13.71
C VAL A 96 5.90 5.10 12.43
N ARG A 97 5.11 5.46 11.41
CA ARG A 97 5.58 5.99 10.14
C ARG A 97 5.16 7.45 10.02
N SER A 98 6.10 8.35 9.75
CA SER A 98 5.78 9.75 9.46
C SER A 98 5.27 9.91 8.03
N GLU A 99 4.54 11.00 7.74
CA GLU A 99 4.14 11.36 6.37
C GLU A 99 5.37 11.43 5.45
N ASP A 100 6.48 12.02 5.93
CA ASP A 100 7.74 12.06 5.21
C ASP A 100 8.31 10.65 4.95
N GLN A 101 8.29 9.74 5.92
CA GLN A 101 8.80 8.38 5.71
C GLN A 101 7.95 7.60 4.69
N ILE A 102 6.63 7.81 4.71
CA ILE A 102 5.70 7.21 3.75
C ILE A 102 5.89 7.83 2.37
N GLU A 103 6.03 9.15 2.29
CA GLU A 103 6.18 9.90 1.05
C GLU A 103 7.52 9.61 0.35
N TRP A 104 8.61 9.51 1.13
CA TRP A 104 9.97 9.34 0.62
C TRP A 104 10.43 7.88 0.57
N GLN A 105 9.69 6.93 1.15
CA GLN A 105 10.05 5.50 1.27
C GLN A 105 11.49 5.26 1.75
N GLN A 106 11.96 6.07 2.70
CA GLN A 106 13.32 5.99 3.24
C GLN A 106 13.32 5.15 4.53
N PHE A 107 13.84 3.94 4.44
CA PHE A 107 14.08 3.08 5.60
C PHE A 107 15.59 2.96 5.83
N SER A 108 16.02 3.22 7.06
CA SER A 108 17.39 2.97 7.49
C SER A 108 17.74 1.49 7.36
N THR A 109 19.01 1.22 7.04
CA THR A 109 19.47 -0.16 6.86
C THR A 109 19.54 -0.88 8.21
N PRO A 110 18.86 -2.02 8.38
CA PRO A 110 18.97 -2.85 9.59
C PRO A 110 20.42 -3.22 9.90
N VAL A 111 20.77 -3.24 11.18
CA VAL A 111 22.17 -3.44 11.64
C VAL A 111 22.77 -4.77 11.17
N ASP A 112 21.96 -5.83 11.08
CA ASP A 112 22.38 -7.14 10.60
C ASP A 112 22.62 -7.17 9.08
N LEU A 113 21.75 -6.52 8.30
CA LEU A 113 21.94 -6.33 6.87
C LEU A 113 23.17 -5.44 6.58
N ALA A 114 23.40 -4.40 7.40
CA ALA A 114 24.58 -3.56 7.32
C ALA A 114 25.86 -4.37 7.58
N ALA A 115 25.88 -5.23 8.60
CA ALA A 115 27.02 -6.10 8.90
C ALA A 115 27.35 -7.04 7.72
N VAL A 116 26.33 -7.65 7.11
CA VAL A 116 26.51 -8.47 5.90
C VAL A 116 27.06 -7.66 4.73
N ALA A 117 26.52 -6.45 4.49
CA ALA A 117 26.97 -5.59 3.40
C ALA A 117 28.45 -5.19 3.56
N VAL A 118 28.89 -4.88 4.78
CA VAL A 118 30.30 -4.54 5.09
C VAL A 118 31.23 -5.74 4.91
N LEU A 119 30.84 -6.93 5.34
CA LEU A 119 31.64 -8.15 5.12
C LEU A 119 31.78 -8.47 3.62
N LEU A 120 30.69 -8.37 2.86
CA LEU A 120 30.71 -8.60 1.41
C LEU A 120 31.48 -7.50 0.65
N ALA A 121 31.53 -6.28 1.20
CA ALA A 121 32.36 -5.21 0.68
C ALA A 121 33.85 -5.53 0.76
N ASN A 122 34.28 -6.38 1.69
CA ASN A 122 35.68 -6.74 1.91
C ASN A 122 36.56 -5.48 2.01
N VAL A 123 36.29 -4.67 3.04
CA VAL A 123 36.94 -3.37 3.30
C VAL A 123 38.44 -3.56 3.48
N GLN A 124 39.24 -2.65 2.90
CA GLN A 124 40.69 -2.66 2.89
C GLN A 124 41.25 -1.32 3.40
N THR A 125 42.46 -1.34 3.98
CA THR A 125 43.15 -0.16 4.54
C THR A 125 43.29 1.02 3.57
N GLY A 126 43.42 0.74 2.28
CA GLY A 126 43.50 1.76 1.23
C GLY A 126 42.16 2.26 0.71
N ASP A 127 41.04 1.90 1.33
CA ASP A 127 39.72 2.26 0.79
C ASP A 127 39.35 3.72 1.01
N VAL A 128 38.87 4.34 -0.06
CA VAL A 128 38.06 5.55 -0.01
C VAL A 128 36.62 5.10 -0.18
N ILE A 129 35.87 5.12 0.93
CA ILE A 129 34.50 4.63 1.01
C ILE A 129 33.53 5.78 0.75
N LEU A 130 32.51 5.55 -0.06
CA LEU A 130 31.38 6.47 -0.23
C LEU A 130 30.06 5.79 0.09
N GLU A 131 29.26 6.42 0.96
CA GLU A 131 27.83 6.15 1.12
C GLU A 131 27.01 7.33 0.57
N PRO A 132 26.32 7.17 -0.58
CA PRO A 132 25.69 8.29 -1.28
C PRO A 132 24.33 8.71 -0.70
N SER A 133 23.79 7.96 0.26
CA SER A 133 22.49 8.18 0.91
C SER A 133 22.56 7.65 2.34
N ALA A 134 23.29 8.38 3.20
CA ALA A 134 23.84 7.83 4.42
C ALA A 134 22.85 7.67 5.60
N GLY A 135 21.72 8.38 5.60
CA GLY A 135 20.80 8.37 6.73
C GLY A 135 21.52 8.74 8.02
N ASN A 136 21.35 7.92 9.07
CA ASN A 136 22.09 8.03 10.33
C ASN A 136 23.43 7.24 10.34
N GLY A 137 23.84 6.66 9.21
CA GLY A 137 25.17 6.07 9.00
C GLY A 137 25.31 4.60 9.40
N LEU A 138 24.19 3.90 9.64
CA LEU A 138 24.21 2.49 10.09
C LEU A 138 24.89 1.54 9.09
N LEU A 139 24.80 1.79 7.79
CA LEU A 139 25.38 0.92 6.77
C LEU A 139 26.91 0.89 6.83
N VAL A 140 27.54 2.03 7.16
CA VAL A 140 29.00 2.17 7.29
C VAL A 140 29.48 2.08 8.74
N ALA A 141 28.58 1.93 9.71
CA ALA A 141 28.92 1.90 11.14
C ALA A 141 29.87 0.74 11.51
N HIS A 142 29.93 -0.32 10.70
CA HIS A 142 30.85 -1.45 10.88
C HIS A 142 32.14 -1.36 10.06
N CYS A 143 32.30 -0.38 9.17
CA CYS A 143 33.52 -0.24 8.38
C CYS A 143 34.71 0.09 9.28
N ARG A 144 35.79 -0.69 9.17
CA ARG A 144 37.06 -0.48 9.88
C ARG A 144 38.21 -0.50 8.88
N ASP A 145 39.36 0.02 9.31
CA ASP A 145 40.61 -0.06 8.56
C ASP A 145 40.45 0.41 7.10
N PHE A 146 40.15 1.70 6.91
CA PHE A 146 40.02 2.34 5.61
C PHE A 146 40.78 3.68 5.61
N SER A 147 41.02 4.24 4.42
CA SER A 147 41.80 5.48 4.25
C SER A 147 40.96 6.75 4.37
N ALA A 148 39.72 6.74 3.86
CA ALA A 148 38.82 7.89 3.96
C ALA A 148 37.35 7.46 3.86
N LEU A 149 36.46 8.21 4.51
CA LEU A 149 35.01 8.01 4.48
C LEU A 149 34.31 9.27 3.95
N GLN A 150 33.42 9.09 2.98
CA GLN A 150 32.58 10.12 2.39
C GLN A 150 31.11 9.75 2.61
N LEU A 151 30.35 10.62 3.25
CA LEU A 151 28.95 10.40 3.57
C LEU A 151 28.11 11.51 2.97
N ASN A 152 27.07 11.14 2.21
CA ASN A 152 26.17 12.11 1.60
C ASN A 152 24.75 11.89 2.12
N GLU A 153 24.20 12.88 2.82
CA GLU A 153 22.84 12.84 3.38
C GLU A 153 22.09 14.14 3.12
N TYR A 154 20.94 14.04 2.47
CA TYR A 154 20.17 15.20 2.03
C TYR A 154 19.42 15.89 3.19
N ALA A 155 18.94 15.14 4.18
CA ALA A 155 18.23 15.68 5.34
C ALA A 155 19.21 16.40 6.31
N PRO A 156 19.02 17.70 6.60
CA PRO A 156 19.93 18.45 7.47
C PRO A 156 20.11 17.86 8.88
N ALA A 157 19.03 17.38 9.51
CA ALA A 157 19.08 16.82 10.85
C ALA A 157 19.93 15.54 10.92
N ARG A 158 19.71 14.59 10.00
CA ARG A 158 20.52 13.37 9.90
C ARG A 158 21.97 13.67 9.56
N ARG A 159 22.20 14.64 8.66
CA ARG A 159 23.56 15.10 8.32
C ARG A 159 24.32 15.65 9.53
N ALA A 160 23.66 16.40 10.41
CA ALA A 160 24.26 16.90 11.64
C ALA A 160 24.69 15.76 12.57
N ARG A 161 23.86 14.71 12.68
CA ARG A 161 24.17 13.52 13.48
C ARG A 161 25.30 12.68 12.90
N LEU A 162 25.44 12.62 11.58
CA LEU A 162 26.57 11.92 10.93
C LEU A 162 27.93 12.52 11.32
N ALA A 163 28.02 13.84 11.45
CA ALA A 163 29.25 14.51 11.86
C ALA A 163 29.65 14.17 13.32
N ASP A 164 28.68 13.84 14.16
CA ASP A 164 28.92 13.38 15.54
C ASP A 164 29.41 11.93 15.59
N VAL A 165 28.81 11.04 14.79
CA VAL A 165 29.20 9.61 14.73
C VAL A 165 30.52 9.40 13.99
N PHE A 166 30.80 10.22 12.97
CA PHE A 166 31.96 10.08 12.07
C PHE A 166 32.70 11.42 11.93
N PRO A 167 33.44 11.87 12.97
CA PRO A 167 34.07 13.18 12.98
C PRO A 167 35.13 13.37 11.89
N ASP A 168 35.77 12.29 11.45
CA ASP A 168 36.81 12.31 10.41
C ASP A 168 36.24 12.12 8.98
N ALA A 169 34.93 11.92 8.83
CA ALA A 169 34.30 11.73 7.53
C ALA A 169 34.02 13.06 6.82
N VAL A 170 34.13 13.06 5.49
CA VAL A 170 33.64 14.16 4.67
C VAL A 170 32.14 14.01 4.49
N VAL A 171 31.37 14.90 5.12
CA VAL A 171 29.89 14.86 5.08
C VAL A 171 29.34 15.92 4.12
N THR A 172 28.52 15.51 3.16
CA THR A 172 27.90 16.38 2.15
C THR A 172 26.37 16.24 2.10
N GLY A 173 25.72 17.12 1.34
CA GLY A 173 24.27 17.30 1.34
C GLY A 173 23.58 17.31 -0.01
N HIS A 174 24.12 16.57 -0.98
CA HIS A 174 23.66 16.63 -2.37
C HIS A 174 22.64 15.54 -2.69
N ASP A 175 21.91 15.69 -3.81
CA ASP A 175 21.12 14.58 -4.35
C ASP A 175 22.05 13.44 -4.79
N GLY A 176 21.83 12.24 -4.24
CA GLY A 176 22.58 11.02 -4.55
C GLY A 176 22.62 10.66 -6.04
N ALA A 177 21.62 11.06 -6.84
CA ALA A 177 21.64 10.87 -8.30
C ALA A 177 22.64 11.79 -9.02
N THR A 178 23.08 12.87 -8.38
CA THR A 178 23.91 13.95 -8.96
C THR A 178 25.36 13.95 -8.48
N ILE A 179 25.77 12.96 -7.68
CA ILE A 179 27.13 12.85 -7.09
C ILE A 179 28.29 12.90 -8.10
N ASN A 180 28.03 12.63 -9.38
CA ASN A 180 29.07 12.75 -10.41
C ASN A 180 29.49 14.20 -10.67
N SER A 181 28.55 15.15 -10.56
CA SER A 181 28.82 16.59 -10.71
C SER A 181 29.09 17.25 -9.37
N THR A 182 28.34 16.89 -8.33
CA THR A 182 28.42 17.58 -7.02
C THR A 182 29.63 17.16 -6.20
N LEU A 183 30.12 15.92 -6.37
CA LEU A 183 31.35 15.43 -5.72
C LEU A 183 32.51 15.32 -6.72
N ALA A 184 32.53 16.15 -7.77
CA ALA A 184 33.56 16.10 -8.80
C ALA A 184 34.97 16.27 -8.21
N ASP A 185 35.12 17.21 -7.26
CA ASP A 185 36.40 17.59 -6.63
C ASP A 185 36.82 16.69 -5.46
N ALA A 186 35.91 15.85 -4.94
CA ALA A 186 36.24 14.90 -3.90
C ALA A 186 37.15 13.76 -4.44
N PRO A 187 37.94 13.08 -3.60
CA PRO A 187 38.63 11.86 -4.01
C PRO A 187 37.65 10.82 -4.55
N ARG A 188 38.00 10.12 -5.64
CA ARG A 188 37.12 9.06 -6.18
C ARG A 188 37.10 7.85 -5.24
N PRO A 189 35.92 7.31 -4.90
CA PRO A 189 35.82 6.12 -4.07
C PRO A 189 36.22 4.85 -4.85
N ASN A 190 36.92 3.95 -4.19
CA ASN A 190 37.19 2.59 -4.67
C ASN A 190 36.28 1.54 -4.00
N LEU A 191 35.50 1.95 -2.99
CA LEU A 191 34.44 1.18 -2.38
C LEU A 191 33.18 2.04 -2.21
N ILE A 192 32.01 1.52 -2.60
CA ILE A 192 30.72 2.16 -2.36
C ILE A 192 29.80 1.18 -1.63
N LEU A 193 29.17 1.64 -0.55
CA LEU A 193 28.07 0.95 0.13
C LEU A 193 26.82 1.81 -0.06
N MET A 194 25.70 1.24 -0.50
CA MET A 194 24.49 2.03 -0.72
C MET A 194 23.17 1.32 -0.47
N ASN A 195 22.21 2.09 0.05
CA ASN A 195 20.78 1.81 0.10
C ASN A 195 20.05 3.04 -0.47
N PRO A 196 19.87 3.14 -1.81
CA PRO A 196 19.27 4.32 -2.43
C PRO A 196 17.75 4.39 -2.17
N PRO A 197 17.12 5.57 -2.35
CA PRO A 197 15.67 5.68 -2.34
C PRO A 197 15.04 4.87 -3.48
N PHE A 198 13.90 4.20 -3.20
CA PHE A 198 13.31 3.25 -4.15
C PHE A 198 12.39 3.87 -5.19
N SER A 199 11.64 4.92 -4.83
CA SER A 199 10.52 5.40 -5.66
C SER A 199 10.42 6.92 -5.81
N ARG A 200 11.44 7.71 -5.42
CA ARG A 200 11.41 9.18 -5.51
C ARG A 200 12.79 9.77 -5.84
N SER A 201 12.81 10.88 -6.59
CA SER A 201 14.00 11.68 -6.83
C SER A 201 13.78 13.14 -6.46
N VAL A 202 14.83 13.80 -5.98
CA VAL A 202 14.79 15.22 -5.59
C VAL A 202 14.42 16.05 -6.83
N GLY A 203 13.36 16.86 -6.71
CA GLY A 203 12.87 17.74 -7.78
C GLY A 203 11.97 17.08 -8.85
N LEU A 204 11.87 15.75 -8.91
CA LEU A 204 10.99 15.03 -9.84
C LEU A 204 9.76 14.41 -9.19
N GLY A 205 9.72 14.36 -7.85
CA GLY A 205 8.61 13.73 -7.12
C GLY A 205 8.67 12.20 -7.24
N ALA A 206 7.51 11.55 -7.42
CA ALA A 206 7.42 10.10 -7.56
C ALA A 206 8.15 9.63 -8.82
N ASP A 207 9.11 8.73 -8.64
CA ASP A 207 9.95 8.22 -9.71
C ASP A 207 10.31 6.75 -9.49
N ALA A 208 9.65 5.89 -10.26
CA ALA A 208 9.81 4.43 -10.19
C ALA A 208 11.24 3.93 -10.51
N HIS A 209 12.13 4.78 -11.03
CA HIS A 209 13.50 4.42 -11.41
C HIS A 209 14.57 5.11 -10.54
N ALA A 210 14.18 5.74 -9.42
CA ALA A 210 15.09 6.42 -8.50
C ALA A 210 16.29 5.57 -8.10
N ALA A 211 16.06 4.36 -7.57
CA ALA A 211 17.13 3.46 -7.16
C ALA A 211 18.13 3.18 -8.29
N VAL A 212 17.64 2.99 -9.52
CA VAL A 212 18.50 2.69 -10.68
C VAL A 212 19.34 3.90 -11.07
N ARG A 213 18.81 5.12 -11.02
CA ARG A 213 19.60 6.33 -11.30
C ARG A 213 20.71 6.54 -10.28
N HIS A 214 20.42 6.30 -9.00
CA HIS A 214 21.44 6.36 -7.94
C HIS A 214 22.51 5.28 -8.15
N LEU A 215 22.10 4.04 -8.48
CA LEU A 215 23.04 2.95 -8.80
C LEU A 215 23.93 3.31 -10.00
N GLN A 216 23.36 3.82 -11.09
CA GLN A 216 24.13 4.27 -12.25
C GLN A 216 25.07 5.43 -11.91
N ALA A 217 24.65 6.36 -11.05
CA ALA A 217 25.48 7.46 -10.60
C ALA A 217 26.68 6.95 -9.76
N ALA A 218 26.44 6.01 -8.85
CA ALA A 218 27.46 5.36 -8.03
C ALA A 218 28.44 4.55 -8.89
N LEU A 219 27.95 3.74 -9.84
CA LEU A 219 28.79 2.98 -10.77
C LEU A 219 29.66 3.90 -11.63
N ARG A 220 29.16 5.06 -12.08
CA ARG A 220 29.97 6.04 -12.82
C ARG A 220 31.08 6.64 -11.94
N ARG A 221 30.78 6.95 -10.68
CA ARG A 221 31.71 7.57 -9.72
C ARG A 221 32.80 6.63 -9.21
N LEU A 222 32.47 5.34 -9.05
CA LEU A 222 33.38 4.29 -8.57
C LEU A 222 34.65 4.18 -9.44
N GLN A 223 35.81 3.99 -8.82
CA GLN A 223 37.06 3.72 -9.54
C GLN A 223 36.99 2.39 -10.32
N ILE A 224 37.72 2.29 -11.44
CA ILE A 224 37.86 1.02 -12.18
C ILE A 224 38.55 0.01 -11.26
N GLY A 225 38.03 -1.21 -11.20
CA GLY A 225 38.47 -2.24 -10.25
C GLY A 225 37.89 -2.07 -8.84
N GLY A 226 37.19 -0.97 -8.56
CA GLY A 226 36.50 -0.75 -7.28
C GLY A 226 35.28 -1.66 -7.10
N ARG A 227 34.80 -1.76 -5.87
CA ARG A 227 33.62 -2.55 -5.49
C ARG A 227 32.45 -1.67 -5.08
N LEU A 228 31.23 -2.10 -5.40
CA LEU A 228 30.00 -1.51 -4.93
C LEU A 228 29.10 -2.59 -4.35
N VAL A 229 28.57 -2.35 -3.15
CA VAL A 229 27.58 -3.17 -2.49
C VAL A 229 26.28 -2.37 -2.42
N ALA A 230 25.23 -2.83 -3.10
CA ALA A 230 23.97 -2.11 -3.22
C ALA A 230 22.78 -2.94 -2.74
N ILE A 231 21.96 -2.32 -1.87
CA ILE A 231 20.65 -2.80 -1.45
C ILE A 231 19.61 -2.16 -2.38
N MET A 232 19.10 -2.93 -3.32
CA MET A 232 18.18 -2.48 -4.37
C MET A 232 16.75 -2.99 -4.07
N PRO A 233 15.72 -2.34 -4.61
CA PRO A 233 14.35 -2.85 -4.52
C PRO A 233 14.21 -4.22 -5.21
N ASP A 234 13.30 -5.08 -4.73
CA ASP A 234 13.11 -6.44 -5.26
C ASP A 234 12.78 -6.49 -6.75
N TRP A 235 12.13 -5.44 -7.27
CA TRP A 235 11.82 -5.34 -8.70
C TRP A 235 13.06 -5.20 -9.59
N PHE A 236 14.21 -4.76 -9.06
CA PHE A 236 15.46 -4.64 -9.83
C PHE A 236 16.18 -5.99 -9.94
N GLY A 237 15.79 -6.78 -10.94
CA GLY A 237 16.40 -8.08 -11.23
C GLY A 237 16.20 -8.54 -12.67
N PRO A 238 16.67 -9.74 -13.03
CA PRO A 238 16.56 -10.30 -14.39
C PRO A 238 15.13 -10.80 -14.71
N ASN A 239 14.12 -9.97 -14.47
CA ASN A 239 12.72 -10.25 -14.77
C ASN A 239 12.29 -9.60 -16.10
N ALA A 240 11.16 -10.04 -16.66
CA ALA A 240 10.71 -9.60 -17.98
C ALA A 240 10.50 -8.09 -18.10
N ARG A 241 10.12 -7.42 -17.01
CA ARG A 241 9.85 -5.98 -16.97
C ARG A 241 11.12 -5.14 -16.95
N MET A 242 12.15 -5.59 -16.23
CA MET A 242 13.36 -4.81 -15.95
C MET A 242 14.59 -5.29 -16.70
N ARG A 243 14.47 -6.35 -17.52
CA ARG A 243 15.58 -7.00 -18.22
C ARG A 243 16.51 -6.00 -18.91
N ASP A 244 15.99 -5.16 -19.78
CA ASP A 244 16.81 -4.24 -20.58
C ASP A 244 17.56 -3.23 -19.70
N LEU A 245 16.89 -2.70 -18.66
CA LEU A 245 17.49 -1.74 -17.74
C LEU A 245 18.50 -2.41 -16.81
N PHE A 246 18.23 -3.62 -16.35
CA PHE A 246 19.10 -4.44 -15.52
C PHE A 246 20.37 -4.84 -16.29
N GLU A 247 20.22 -5.41 -17.49
CA GLU A 247 21.32 -5.78 -18.37
C GLU A 247 22.14 -4.56 -18.82
N THR A 248 21.49 -3.44 -19.14
CA THR A 248 22.21 -2.22 -19.53
C THR A 248 22.97 -1.60 -18.35
N THR A 249 22.38 -1.58 -17.16
CA THR A 249 23.04 -1.02 -15.96
C THR A 249 24.23 -1.86 -15.53
N LEU A 250 24.17 -3.19 -15.71
CA LEU A 250 25.19 -4.13 -15.28
C LEU A 250 26.14 -4.58 -16.41
N ARG A 251 26.04 -3.98 -17.60
CA ARG A 251 26.75 -4.42 -18.81
C ARG A 251 28.27 -4.45 -18.65
N ASP A 252 28.83 -3.40 -18.03
CA ASP A 252 30.28 -3.16 -17.98
C ASP A 252 30.88 -3.49 -16.60
N VAL A 253 30.19 -4.31 -15.81
CA VAL A 253 30.57 -4.65 -14.44
C VAL A 253 30.41 -6.15 -14.18
N SER A 254 31.04 -6.63 -13.11
CA SER A 254 30.99 -8.02 -12.68
C SER A 254 30.16 -8.15 -11.41
N VAL A 255 28.99 -8.80 -11.50
CA VAL A 255 28.21 -9.15 -10.29
C VAL A 255 28.86 -10.37 -9.64
N ARG A 256 29.38 -10.22 -8.41
CA ARG A 256 29.99 -11.29 -7.62
C ARG A 256 28.96 -12.06 -6.80
N THR A 257 27.98 -11.34 -6.27
CA THR A 257 26.96 -11.90 -5.40
C THR A 257 25.62 -11.26 -5.74
N SER A 258 24.57 -12.08 -5.83
CA SER A 258 23.19 -11.65 -5.97
C SER A 258 22.36 -12.35 -4.90
N VAL A 259 21.68 -11.57 -4.07
CA VAL A 259 20.85 -12.07 -2.97
C VAL A 259 19.48 -11.44 -3.04
N ARG A 260 18.44 -12.19 -2.68
CA ARG A 260 17.08 -11.69 -2.43
C ARG A 260 16.67 -12.03 -0.99
N LEU A 261 16.27 -11.01 -0.23
CA LEU A 261 15.86 -11.11 1.17
C LEU A 261 14.41 -10.64 1.32
N GLU A 262 13.59 -11.38 2.06
CA GLU A 262 12.14 -11.10 2.18
C GLU A 262 11.75 -10.35 3.46
N LYS A 263 12.36 -10.66 4.61
CA LYS A 263 11.89 -10.20 5.93
C LYS A 263 12.92 -9.41 6.72
N CYS A 264 13.95 -8.86 6.08
CA CYS A 264 15.03 -8.16 6.79
C CYS A 264 14.64 -6.78 7.35
N TYR A 265 13.56 -6.14 6.87
CA TYR A 265 13.12 -4.83 7.35
C TYR A 265 11.96 -4.88 8.38
N LEU A 266 11.60 -6.06 8.91
CA LEU A 266 10.45 -6.19 9.83
C LEU A 266 10.56 -5.28 11.07
N LYS A 267 11.75 -5.20 11.68
CA LYS A 267 12.03 -4.28 12.81
C LYS A 267 11.96 -2.80 12.42
N HIS A 268 12.07 -2.47 11.13
CA HIS A 268 11.90 -1.12 10.59
C HIS A 268 10.46 -0.90 10.08
N GLY A 269 9.53 -1.77 10.48
CA GLY A 269 8.10 -1.62 10.24
C GLY A 269 7.64 -1.99 8.83
N THR A 270 8.44 -2.71 8.02
CA THR A 270 8.04 -3.12 6.66
C THR A 270 8.49 -4.54 6.30
N SER A 271 7.71 -5.23 5.47
CA SER A 271 8.00 -6.57 4.94
C SER A 271 8.41 -6.55 3.46
N ILE A 272 8.89 -5.40 2.97
CA ILE A 272 9.34 -5.26 1.58
C ILE A 272 10.59 -6.12 1.39
N ALA A 273 10.55 -6.98 0.37
CA ALA A 273 11.71 -7.71 -0.08
C ALA A 273 12.73 -6.77 -0.72
N VAL A 274 14.02 -7.07 -0.56
CA VAL A 274 15.13 -6.33 -1.16
C VAL A 274 16.10 -7.27 -1.85
N ARG A 275 16.93 -6.70 -2.73
CA ARG A 275 18.03 -7.41 -3.38
C ARG A 275 19.36 -6.80 -2.97
N LEU A 276 20.32 -7.64 -2.57
CA LEU A 276 21.68 -7.21 -2.29
C LEU A 276 22.59 -7.67 -3.44
N PHE A 277 23.34 -6.73 -4.00
CA PHE A 277 24.31 -6.98 -5.07
C PHE A 277 25.71 -6.60 -4.63
N VAL A 278 26.68 -7.47 -4.90
CA VAL A 278 28.12 -7.17 -4.82
C VAL A 278 28.64 -7.05 -6.24
N ILE A 279 29.16 -5.88 -6.60
CA ILE A 279 29.48 -5.51 -7.97
C ILE A 279 30.92 -5.00 -8.03
N ASP A 280 31.79 -5.64 -8.81
CA ASP A 280 33.11 -5.10 -9.13
C ASP A 280 33.04 -4.33 -10.45
N LYS A 281 33.63 -3.13 -10.50
CA LYS A 281 33.70 -2.31 -11.72
C LYS A 281 34.79 -2.79 -12.66
N MET A 282 34.54 -3.96 -13.24
CA MET A 282 35.41 -4.65 -14.18
C MET A 282 34.54 -5.42 -15.16
N PRO A 283 34.96 -5.60 -16.43
CA PRO A 283 34.25 -6.44 -17.39
C PRO A 283 33.99 -7.83 -16.80
N GLY A 284 32.72 -8.21 -16.73
CA GLY A 284 32.27 -9.46 -16.11
C GLY A 284 31.70 -10.47 -17.08
N THR A 285 31.64 -11.72 -16.62
CA THR A 285 30.90 -12.82 -17.25
C THR A 285 29.51 -12.97 -16.61
N ALA A 286 28.80 -14.07 -16.90
CA ALA A 286 27.44 -14.36 -16.46
C ALA A 286 27.15 -14.02 -14.98
N ILE A 287 25.97 -13.46 -14.74
CA ILE A 287 25.48 -13.09 -13.40
C ILE A 287 25.27 -14.37 -12.57
N PRO A 288 25.77 -14.45 -11.33
CA PRO A 288 25.60 -15.62 -10.48
C PRO A 288 24.12 -15.86 -10.15
N ALA A 289 23.79 -17.10 -9.80
CA ALA A 289 22.46 -17.44 -9.32
C ALA A 289 22.10 -16.61 -8.08
N THR A 290 20.86 -16.12 -8.02
CA THR A 290 20.38 -15.35 -6.86
C THR A 290 20.17 -16.29 -5.67
N ILE A 291 20.85 -16.01 -4.57
CA ILE A 291 20.63 -16.67 -3.28
C ILE A 291 19.38 -16.06 -2.64
N GLN A 292 18.35 -16.86 -2.42
CA GLN A 292 17.10 -16.39 -1.80
C GLN A 292 16.96 -16.94 -0.38
N ARG A 293 16.73 -16.06 0.60
CA ARG A 293 16.48 -16.41 2.00
C ARG A 293 15.44 -15.48 2.64
N SER A 294 14.75 -15.96 3.67
CA SER A 294 13.80 -15.11 4.41
C SER A 294 14.47 -14.14 5.37
N SER A 295 15.60 -14.54 5.97
CA SER A 295 16.28 -13.80 7.04
C SER A 295 17.80 -13.73 6.85
N ILE A 296 18.46 -12.81 7.57
CA ILE A 296 19.93 -12.71 7.59
C ILE A 296 20.57 -13.95 8.22
N ARG A 297 19.99 -14.52 9.29
CA ARG A 297 20.52 -15.74 9.95
C ARG A 297 20.64 -16.92 8.98
N GLU A 298 19.63 -17.15 8.15
CA GLU A 298 19.68 -18.21 7.14
C GLU A 298 20.65 -17.90 5.99
N LEU A 299 20.95 -16.62 5.76
CA LEU A 299 21.84 -16.16 4.71
C LEU A 299 23.31 -16.39 5.06
N ILE A 300 23.69 -16.30 6.34
CA ILE A 300 25.08 -16.43 6.83
C ILE A 300 25.79 -17.65 6.23
N SER A 301 25.15 -18.82 6.28
CA SER A 301 25.74 -20.09 5.81
C SER A 301 25.84 -20.22 4.28
N ALA A 302 25.11 -19.39 3.54
CA ALA A 302 25.04 -19.45 2.08
C ALA A 302 25.93 -18.43 1.37
N LEU A 303 26.48 -17.47 2.12
CA LEU A 303 27.30 -16.40 1.57
C LEU A 303 28.77 -16.79 1.46
N THR A 304 29.46 -16.12 0.54
CA THR A 304 30.91 -16.19 0.40
C THR A 304 31.43 -14.78 0.23
N ILE A 305 32.44 -14.42 1.02
CA ILE A 305 33.15 -13.16 0.84
C ILE A 305 34.15 -13.35 -0.30
N HIS A 306 33.96 -12.59 -1.38
CA HIS A 306 34.84 -12.67 -2.54
C HIS A 306 36.03 -11.72 -2.39
N GLU A 307 37.22 -12.18 -2.78
CA GLU A 307 38.39 -11.30 -2.94
C GLU A 307 38.11 -10.16 -3.92
N ARG A 308 38.78 -9.02 -3.72
CA ARG A 308 38.67 -7.85 -4.60
C ARG A 308 39.72 -7.91 -5.70
N GLY A 309 39.34 -7.49 -6.90
CA GLY A 309 40.27 -7.34 -8.02
C GLY A 309 41.23 -6.16 -7.82
N PRO A 310 42.34 -6.09 -8.57
CA PRO A 310 43.25 -4.95 -8.52
C PRO A 310 42.56 -3.67 -9.00
N LEU A 311 42.85 -2.54 -8.37
CA LEU A 311 42.40 -1.23 -8.84
C LEU A 311 43.06 -0.90 -10.18
N GLY A 312 42.25 -0.47 -11.15
CA GLY A 312 42.75 -0.04 -12.46
C GLY A 312 43.43 1.32 -12.37
N ALA A 313 44.47 1.55 -13.19
CA ALA A 313 45.11 2.86 -13.28
C ALA A 313 44.08 3.94 -13.66
N PRO A 314 44.13 5.14 -13.07
CA PRO A 314 43.22 6.23 -13.40
C PRO A 314 43.38 6.62 -14.88
N SER A 315 42.39 6.28 -15.70
CA SER A 315 42.34 6.71 -17.10
C SER A 315 42.07 8.21 -17.15
N ALA A 316 43.05 8.99 -17.61
CA ALA A 316 42.83 10.39 -17.99
C ALA A 316 41.68 10.46 -19.03
N PRO A 317 40.76 11.42 -18.93
CA PRO A 317 39.65 11.52 -19.87
C PRO A 317 40.19 11.77 -21.28
N ALA A 318 40.01 10.81 -22.19
CA ALA A 318 40.31 11.00 -23.59
C ALA A 318 39.41 12.10 -24.19
N PRO A 319 39.94 13.01 -25.04
CA PRO A 319 39.15 14.07 -25.64
C PRO A 319 38.05 13.46 -26.51
N LYS A 320 36.79 13.84 -26.26
CA LYS A 320 35.64 13.44 -27.09
C LYS A 320 35.84 13.99 -28.50
N ARG A 321 36.19 13.13 -29.45
CA ARG A 321 36.10 13.45 -30.89
C ARG A 321 34.62 13.60 -31.25
N SER A 322 34.27 14.74 -31.83
CA SER A 322 32.97 14.97 -32.45
C SER A 322 32.83 14.05 -33.68
N SER A 323 31.95 13.06 -33.60
CA SER A 323 31.51 12.33 -34.78
C SER A 323 30.29 13.05 -35.39
N SER A 324 30.48 13.61 -36.57
CA SER A 324 29.40 14.00 -37.48
C SER A 324 28.50 12.80 -37.79
N PRO A 325 27.18 12.99 -37.99
CA PRO A 325 26.29 11.89 -38.27
C PRO A 325 26.52 11.40 -39.71
N SER A 326 26.97 10.15 -39.86
CA SER A 326 27.01 9.48 -41.15
C SER A 326 25.68 8.77 -41.40
N LEU A 327 25.03 9.12 -42.51
CA LEU A 327 23.73 8.66 -43.00
C LEU A 327 23.76 7.27 -43.68
N PHE A 328 24.79 6.44 -43.44
CA PHE A 328 24.88 5.12 -44.05
C PHE A 328 25.28 4.04 -43.03
N ARG A 329 24.29 3.46 -42.35
CA ARG A 329 24.42 2.11 -41.81
C ARG A 329 23.10 1.34 -41.87
N ALA A 330 22.68 1.05 -43.10
CA ALA A 330 21.79 -0.06 -43.38
C ALA A 330 22.61 -1.38 -43.42
N MET A 331 21.96 -2.46 -42.97
CA MET A 331 22.32 -3.88 -43.18
C MET A 331 23.65 -4.38 -42.58
N LYS A 332 23.56 -4.95 -41.36
CA LYS A 332 24.03 -6.32 -41.07
C LYS A 332 23.14 -6.92 -39.97
N SER A 333 22.13 -7.68 -40.38
CA SER A 333 21.41 -8.57 -39.48
C SER A 333 22.36 -9.70 -39.06
N GLY A 334 22.78 -9.67 -37.80
CA GLY A 334 23.43 -10.81 -37.18
C GLY A 334 22.43 -11.95 -37.05
N ARG A 335 22.85 -13.16 -37.45
CA ARG A 335 22.05 -14.39 -37.37
C ARG A 335 21.57 -14.58 -35.93
N ALA A 336 20.25 -14.66 -35.71
CA ALA A 336 19.67 -14.86 -34.39
C ALA A 336 20.22 -16.14 -33.76
N GLN A 337 20.90 -16.01 -32.61
CA GLN A 337 21.29 -17.17 -31.83
C GLN A 337 20.05 -17.83 -31.22
N PRO A 338 20.02 -19.17 -31.11
CA PRO A 338 18.89 -19.87 -30.52
C PRO A 338 18.72 -19.41 -29.06
N ARG A 339 17.56 -18.79 -28.77
CA ARG A 339 17.16 -18.50 -27.41
C ARG A 339 17.12 -19.83 -26.64
N PRO A 340 17.64 -19.89 -25.40
CA PRO A 340 17.39 -21.03 -24.52
C PRO A 340 15.87 -21.18 -24.38
N TYR A 341 15.35 -22.31 -24.83
CA TYR A 341 13.98 -22.71 -24.53
C TYR A 341 13.93 -23.01 -23.04
N HIS A 342 13.50 -22.03 -22.25
CA HIS A 342 13.05 -22.30 -20.90
C HIS A 342 11.69 -22.97 -21.02
N ALA A 343 11.55 -24.18 -20.47
CA ALA A 343 10.25 -24.79 -20.30
C ALA A 343 9.33 -23.76 -19.61
N PRO A 344 8.11 -23.51 -20.12
CA PRO A 344 7.22 -22.53 -19.54
C PRO A 344 7.03 -22.83 -18.05
N VAL A 345 7.24 -21.81 -17.20
CA VAL A 345 6.80 -21.87 -15.81
C VAL A 345 5.30 -22.09 -15.88
N ARG A 346 4.84 -23.25 -15.41
CA ARG A 346 3.41 -23.57 -15.37
C ARG A 346 2.73 -22.50 -14.54
N ASN A 347 1.83 -21.77 -15.19
CA ASN A 347 0.92 -20.82 -14.55
C ASN A 347 -0.44 -21.02 -15.22
N ASN A 348 -0.87 -22.28 -15.22
CA ASN A 348 -2.14 -22.64 -15.82
C ASN A 348 -3.26 -21.97 -15.01
N VAL A 349 -4.33 -21.60 -15.71
CA VAL A 349 -5.57 -21.20 -15.07
C VAL A 349 -6.26 -22.49 -14.62
N LEU A 350 -6.37 -22.68 -13.31
CA LEU A 350 -6.92 -23.89 -12.70
C LEU A 350 -8.07 -23.52 -11.75
N PRO A 351 -8.99 -24.46 -11.51
CA PRO A 351 -9.95 -24.33 -10.42
C PRO A 351 -9.22 -24.12 -9.09
N VAL A 352 -9.70 -23.18 -8.29
CA VAL A 352 -9.22 -22.98 -6.92
C VAL A 352 -9.94 -23.96 -6.01
N ASP A 353 -9.34 -25.13 -5.82
CA ASP A 353 -9.92 -26.18 -5.00
C ASP A 353 -10.04 -25.75 -3.52
N TYR A 354 -11.18 -26.11 -2.92
CA TYR A 354 -11.44 -25.97 -1.49
C TYR A 354 -12.36 -27.08 -1.01
N MET A 355 -12.25 -27.43 0.27
CA MET A 355 -13.16 -28.37 0.92
C MET A 355 -14.35 -27.61 1.52
N PRO A 356 -15.59 -27.86 1.06
CA PRO A 356 -16.78 -27.35 1.73
C PRO A 356 -16.99 -28.05 3.07
N LEU A 357 -17.47 -27.30 4.07
CA LEU A 357 -17.71 -27.82 5.42
C LEU A 357 -19.22 -27.96 5.70
N ASP A 358 -19.68 -29.20 5.85
CA ASP A 358 -21.07 -29.50 6.21
C ASP A 358 -21.44 -28.97 7.60
N THR A 359 -20.49 -29.06 8.54
CA THR A 359 -20.57 -28.42 9.85
C THR A 359 -19.74 -27.14 9.83
N PRO A 360 -20.30 -25.97 10.19
CA PRO A 360 -19.52 -24.73 10.26
C PRO A 360 -18.27 -24.88 11.13
N ALA A 361 -17.18 -24.24 10.72
CA ALA A 361 -15.94 -24.25 11.49
C ALA A 361 -16.16 -23.68 12.92
N PRO A 362 -15.58 -24.28 13.98
CA PRO A 362 -15.97 -24.10 15.39
C PRO A 362 -15.47 -22.80 16.01
N LEU A 363 -16.32 -21.89 16.51
CA LEU A 363 -15.95 -20.51 16.93
C LEU A 363 -14.63 -20.45 17.75
N LEU A 364 -13.76 -19.50 17.38
CA LEU A 364 -12.52 -19.23 18.13
C LEU A 364 -12.84 -18.42 19.38
N GLU A 365 -11.87 -18.32 20.30
CA GLU A 365 -12.02 -17.59 21.55
C GLU A 365 -12.40 -16.12 21.29
N GLN A 366 -13.48 -15.69 21.94
CA GLN A 366 -13.97 -14.31 21.86
C GLN A 366 -13.06 -13.38 22.64
N VAL A 367 -12.69 -12.25 22.02
CA VAL A 367 -11.93 -11.18 22.66
C VAL A 367 -12.73 -9.89 22.56
N GLY A 368 -13.28 -9.42 23.69
CA GLY A 368 -14.17 -8.27 23.71
C GLY A 368 -15.44 -8.51 22.88
N VAL A 369 -15.69 -7.65 21.89
CA VAL A 369 -16.85 -7.74 20.97
C VAL A 369 -16.51 -8.43 19.63
N TYR A 370 -15.31 -9.01 19.53
CA TYR A 370 -14.77 -9.57 18.30
C TYR A 370 -14.43 -11.06 18.42
N LEU A 371 -14.48 -11.76 17.29
CA LEU A 371 -14.01 -13.12 17.09
C LEU A 371 -12.86 -13.11 16.07
N PRO A 372 -11.75 -13.83 16.30
CA PRO A 372 -10.74 -14.06 15.27
C PRO A 372 -11.39 -14.66 14.02
N TYR A 373 -11.14 -14.05 12.87
CA TYR A 373 -11.83 -14.41 11.64
C TYR A 373 -11.28 -15.69 11.04
N ARG A 374 -12.20 -16.49 10.49
CA ARG A 374 -11.89 -17.58 9.58
C ARG A 374 -13.09 -17.88 8.68
N PRO A 375 -12.87 -18.45 7.48
CA PRO A 375 -13.98 -18.90 6.66
C PRO A 375 -14.85 -19.91 7.41
N SER A 376 -16.17 -19.72 7.37
CA SER A 376 -17.10 -20.54 8.16
C SER A 376 -17.46 -21.88 7.50
N ARG A 377 -17.41 -21.95 6.16
CA ARG A 377 -17.84 -23.10 5.35
C ARG A 377 -16.80 -23.62 4.37
N ILE A 378 -15.62 -23.02 4.33
CA ILE A 378 -14.61 -23.28 3.31
C ILE A 378 -13.29 -23.57 4.02
N ALA A 379 -12.59 -24.61 3.60
CA ALA A 379 -11.19 -24.84 3.95
C ALA A 379 -10.34 -24.92 2.68
N PHE A 380 -9.31 -24.07 2.59
CA PHE A 380 -8.35 -24.12 1.49
C PHE A 380 -7.09 -24.86 1.95
N ASP A 381 -6.65 -25.85 1.18
CA ASP A 381 -5.44 -26.63 1.53
C ASP A 381 -4.15 -25.84 1.29
N ALA A 382 -4.10 -25.09 0.19
CA ALA A 382 -2.89 -24.41 -0.28
C ALA A 382 -2.84 -22.90 0.06
N ALA A 383 -3.99 -22.28 0.39
CA ALA A 383 -4.03 -20.84 0.64
C ALA A 383 -3.46 -20.49 2.01
N GLY A 384 -2.63 -19.45 2.07
CA GLY A 384 -2.09 -18.94 3.33
C GLY A 384 -3.09 -18.07 4.10
N GLU A 385 -2.83 -17.87 5.38
CA GLU A 385 -3.55 -16.88 6.20
C GLU A 385 -3.31 -15.44 5.69
N HIS A 386 -4.21 -14.54 6.08
CA HIS A 386 -4.04 -13.12 5.79
C HIS A 386 -2.80 -12.57 6.53
N PRO A 387 -1.96 -11.72 5.90
CA PRO A 387 -0.70 -11.22 6.52
C PRO A 387 -0.88 -10.50 7.86
N THR A 388 -2.07 -9.96 8.09
CA THR A 388 -2.47 -9.35 9.36
C THR A 388 -3.70 -10.10 9.87
N ALA A 389 -3.71 -10.44 11.16
CA ALA A 389 -4.84 -11.12 11.78
C ALA A 389 -6.14 -10.34 11.54
N LEU A 390 -7.18 -11.05 11.10
CA LEU A 390 -8.50 -10.48 10.85
C LEU A 390 -9.45 -10.88 11.98
N VAL A 391 -10.46 -10.04 12.22
CA VAL A 391 -11.55 -10.30 13.15
C VAL A 391 -12.89 -9.98 12.50
N GLU A 392 -13.97 -10.58 13.02
CA GLU A 392 -15.34 -10.17 12.75
C GLU A 392 -16.09 -9.92 14.07
N SER A 393 -17.24 -9.24 14.01
CA SER A 393 -18.07 -9.04 15.22
C SER A 393 -18.68 -10.36 15.68
N VAL A 394 -18.96 -10.49 16.98
CA VAL A 394 -19.65 -11.66 17.55
C VAL A 394 -21.00 -11.91 16.86
N ALA A 395 -21.74 -10.84 16.56
CA ALA A 395 -23.02 -10.93 15.85
C ALA A 395 -22.85 -11.59 14.46
N MET A 396 -21.83 -11.19 13.70
CA MET A 396 -21.52 -11.76 12.40
C MET A 396 -21.01 -13.19 12.52
N GLY A 397 -20.11 -13.49 13.46
CA GLY A 397 -19.57 -14.84 13.65
C GLY A 397 -20.62 -15.86 14.14
N SER A 398 -21.69 -15.42 14.80
CA SER A 398 -22.77 -16.29 15.29
C SER A 398 -23.58 -16.99 14.20
N ILE A 399 -23.45 -16.57 12.95
CA ILE A 399 -24.17 -17.12 11.80
C ILE A 399 -23.18 -17.56 10.73
N ALA A 400 -23.38 -18.77 10.20
CA ALA A 400 -22.57 -19.30 9.12
C ALA A 400 -23.11 -18.80 7.78
N ALA A 401 -22.19 -18.56 6.84
CA ALA A 401 -22.55 -18.40 5.44
C ALA A 401 -23.09 -19.74 4.87
N PRO A 402 -23.76 -19.75 3.71
CA PRO A 402 -24.20 -20.99 3.07
C PRO A 402 -22.98 -21.76 2.54
N ILE A 403 -23.14 -23.06 2.29
CA ILE A 403 -22.11 -23.84 1.61
C ILE A 403 -22.05 -23.35 0.15
N PRO A 404 -20.94 -22.76 -0.30
CA PRO A 404 -20.85 -22.25 -1.66
C PRO A 404 -20.72 -23.41 -2.65
N ALA A 405 -21.20 -23.18 -3.86
CA ALA A 405 -21.05 -24.11 -5.00
C ALA A 405 -20.09 -23.59 -6.07
N TYR A 406 -19.72 -22.31 -6.02
CA TYR A 406 -18.88 -21.69 -7.04
C TYR A 406 -17.41 -22.05 -6.84
N VAL A 407 -16.71 -22.36 -7.91
CA VAL A 407 -15.26 -22.62 -7.91
C VAL A 407 -14.59 -21.63 -8.87
N PRO A 408 -13.83 -20.64 -8.36
CA PRO A 408 -13.18 -19.67 -9.22
C PRO A 408 -12.03 -20.31 -10.00
N ASN A 409 -11.69 -19.73 -11.15
CA ASN A 409 -10.58 -20.15 -11.99
C ASN A 409 -9.50 -19.06 -12.00
N LEU A 410 -8.39 -19.33 -11.33
CA LEU A 410 -7.29 -18.38 -11.18
C LEU A 410 -5.96 -19.02 -11.64
N PRO A 411 -4.94 -18.20 -11.96
CA PRO A 411 -3.61 -18.73 -12.21
C PRO A 411 -3.11 -19.47 -10.97
N GLU A 412 -2.53 -20.67 -11.16
CA GLU A 412 -2.03 -21.55 -10.09
C GLU A 412 -1.21 -20.78 -9.01
N ARG A 413 -0.37 -19.86 -9.47
CA ARG A 413 0.50 -19.02 -8.62
C ARG A 413 -0.26 -18.10 -7.68
N THR A 414 -1.47 -17.69 -8.02
CA THR A 414 -2.30 -16.83 -7.18
C THR A 414 -2.55 -17.45 -5.81
N VAL A 415 -2.68 -18.78 -5.77
CA VAL A 415 -2.86 -19.56 -4.53
C VAL A 415 -1.51 -20.06 -4.02
N SER A 416 -0.70 -20.72 -4.87
CA SER A 416 0.53 -21.41 -4.43
C SER A 416 1.62 -20.44 -3.94
N GLU A 417 1.70 -19.24 -4.50
CA GLU A 417 2.62 -18.17 -4.08
C GLU A 417 1.95 -17.19 -3.10
N ARG A 418 0.74 -17.51 -2.61
CA ARG A 418 0.00 -16.74 -1.59
C ARG A 418 -0.22 -15.27 -1.97
N LEU A 419 -0.49 -15.01 -3.25
CA LEU A 419 -0.82 -13.66 -3.73
C LEU A 419 -2.19 -13.20 -3.22
N LEU A 420 -3.07 -14.17 -2.94
CA LEU A 420 -4.31 -14.01 -2.19
C LEU A 420 -4.28 -14.90 -0.94
N SER A 421 -4.73 -14.35 0.18
CA SER A 421 -4.98 -15.12 1.40
C SER A 421 -6.31 -15.88 1.34
N ALA A 422 -6.50 -16.85 2.22
CA ALA A 422 -7.73 -17.64 2.34
C ALA A 422 -8.99 -16.77 2.48
N SER A 423 -8.94 -15.70 3.28
CA SER A 423 -10.06 -14.75 3.43
C SER A 423 -10.33 -13.96 2.13
N GLN A 424 -9.30 -13.60 1.39
CA GLN A 424 -9.47 -12.92 0.11
C GLN A 424 -10.01 -13.84 -0.98
N LEU A 425 -9.60 -15.12 -0.99
CA LEU A 425 -10.16 -16.14 -1.88
C LEU A 425 -11.62 -16.45 -1.56
N GLU A 426 -11.98 -16.51 -0.27
CA GLU A 426 -13.37 -16.65 0.17
C GLU A 426 -14.29 -15.56 -0.41
N THR A 427 -13.80 -14.33 -0.55
CA THR A 427 -14.56 -13.26 -1.24
C THR A 427 -14.86 -13.64 -2.69
N VAL A 428 -13.89 -14.18 -3.43
CA VAL A 428 -14.07 -14.55 -4.83
C VAL A 428 -15.06 -15.71 -4.95
N VAL A 429 -14.99 -16.68 -4.04
CA VAL A 429 -15.92 -17.82 -3.97
C VAL A 429 -17.35 -17.35 -3.72
N TYR A 430 -17.60 -16.54 -2.69
CA TYR A 430 -18.96 -16.09 -2.37
C TYR A 430 -19.49 -15.05 -3.35
N ALA A 431 -18.66 -14.17 -3.90
CA ALA A 431 -19.08 -13.27 -4.96
C ALA A 431 -19.54 -14.04 -6.20
N GLY A 432 -18.76 -15.04 -6.64
CA GLY A 432 -19.16 -15.93 -7.72
C GLY A 432 -20.44 -16.72 -7.42
N HIS A 433 -20.56 -17.26 -6.21
CA HIS A 433 -21.78 -17.96 -5.76
C HIS A 433 -23.03 -17.07 -5.78
N ALA A 434 -22.91 -15.80 -5.38
CA ALA A 434 -23.98 -14.83 -5.48
C ALA A 434 -24.30 -14.52 -6.96
N TRP A 435 -23.28 -14.39 -7.80
CA TRP A 435 -23.44 -14.08 -9.23
C TRP A 435 -24.05 -15.20 -10.06
N ASP A 436 -24.05 -16.45 -9.58
CA ASP A 436 -24.79 -17.54 -10.23
C ASP A 436 -26.31 -17.48 -9.99
N GLN A 437 -26.77 -16.53 -9.16
CA GLN A 437 -28.17 -16.34 -8.83
C GLN A 437 -28.74 -15.05 -9.45
N PHE A 438 -30.06 -15.04 -9.61
CA PHE A 438 -30.83 -13.87 -10.05
C PHE A 438 -31.83 -13.47 -8.96
N LEU A 439 -32.22 -12.19 -8.97
CA LEU A 439 -33.34 -11.70 -8.18
C LEU A 439 -34.64 -12.40 -8.63
N PRO A 440 -35.54 -12.77 -7.70
CA PRO A 440 -36.83 -13.34 -8.07
C PRO A 440 -37.65 -12.36 -8.93
N GLY A 441 -38.22 -12.86 -10.02
CA GLY A 441 -39.04 -12.06 -10.94
C GLY A 441 -38.28 -11.49 -12.14
N LYS A 442 -38.96 -10.61 -12.89
CA LYS A 442 -38.45 -9.92 -14.07
C LYS A 442 -38.81 -8.46 -13.99
N PHE A 443 -37.88 -7.61 -14.39
CA PHE A 443 -37.98 -6.18 -14.15
C PHE A 443 -37.64 -5.35 -15.37
N ARG A 444 -38.08 -4.09 -15.33
CA ARG A 444 -37.59 -3.01 -16.18
C ARG A 444 -37.18 -1.81 -15.33
N PRO A 445 -36.19 -1.01 -15.79
CA PRO A 445 -35.96 0.31 -15.20
C PRO A 445 -37.25 1.14 -15.25
N ALA A 446 -37.61 1.75 -14.12
CA ALA A 446 -38.73 2.68 -14.05
C ALA A 446 -38.49 3.87 -15.00
N LYS A 447 -39.56 4.43 -15.56
CA LYS A 447 -39.47 5.60 -16.46
C LYS A 447 -38.88 6.83 -15.76
N GLU A 448 -39.14 6.97 -14.46
CA GLU A 448 -38.64 8.04 -13.62
C GLU A 448 -37.95 7.47 -12.38
N GLY A 449 -36.87 8.12 -11.94
CA GLY A 449 -36.11 7.71 -10.77
C GLY A 449 -35.17 6.53 -11.03
N VAL A 450 -34.93 5.73 -9.99
CA VAL A 450 -33.92 4.65 -9.97
C VAL A 450 -34.50 3.29 -9.62
N GLY A 451 -35.82 3.17 -9.63
CA GLY A 451 -36.54 1.95 -9.29
C GLY A 451 -36.51 0.91 -10.41
N LEU A 452 -36.85 -0.32 -10.05
CA LEU A 452 -37.16 -1.41 -10.96
C LEU A 452 -38.66 -1.73 -10.81
N GLU A 453 -39.35 -1.82 -11.94
CA GLU A 453 -40.78 -2.17 -12.02
C GLU A 453 -40.93 -3.63 -12.44
N ASP A 454 -41.79 -4.38 -11.75
CA ASP A 454 -42.15 -5.75 -12.14
C ASP A 454 -42.79 -5.76 -13.53
N ALA A 455 -42.25 -6.59 -14.41
CA ALA A 455 -42.70 -6.70 -15.80
C ALA A 455 -42.50 -8.13 -16.31
N GLU A 456 -43.59 -8.80 -16.71
CA GLU A 456 -43.55 -10.18 -17.23
C GLU A 456 -42.63 -10.35 -18.46
N ASP A 457 -42.60 -9.31 -19.29
CA ASP A 457 -41.76 -9.15 -20.48
C ASP A 457 -40.48 -8.32 -20.21
N GLY A 458 -40.12 -8.17 -18.93
CA GLY A 458 -38.87 -7.59 -18.46
C GLY A 458 -37.67 -8.57 -18.52
N ARG A 459 -36.55 -8.18 -17.90
CA ARG A 459 -35.32 -8.98 -17.83
C ARG A 459 -35.09 -9.51 -16.41
N ALA A 460 -34.39 -10.64 -16.29
CA ALA A 460 -33.91 -11.12 -15.01
C ALA A 460 -32.67 -10.32 -14.58
N TYR A 461 -32.56 -10.01 -13.29
CA TYR A 461 -31.50 -9.17 -12.73
C TYR A 461 -30.57 -10.03 -11.88
N ARG A 462 -29.29 -10.13 -12.26
CA ARG A 462 -28.29 -10.89 -11.48
C ARG A 462 -28.14 -10.32 -10.07
N LYS A 463 -27.98 -11.19 -9.06
CA LYS A 463 -27.70 -10.76 -7.69
C LYS A 463 -26.31 -10.12 -7.60
N GLY A 464 -26.11 -9.27 -6.60
CA GLY A 464 -24.84 -8.64 -6.26
C GLY A 464 -24.23 -9.24 -5.01
N TYR A 465 -22.99 -8.86 -4.73
CA TYR A 465 -22.28 -9.25 -3.51
C TYR A 465 -21.73 -8.02 -2.80
N PHE A 466 -21.81 -8.00 -1.47
CA PHE A 466 -21.36 -6.87 -0.66
C PHE A 466 -20.13 -7.25 0.17
N LEU A 467 -19.02 -6.60 -0.13
CA LEU A 467 -17.74 -6.71 0.55
C LEU A 467 -17.60 -5.56 1.57
N GLY A 468 -17.94 -5.87 2.82
CA GLY A 468 -17.93 -5.00 3.98
C GLY A 468 -16.60 -4.92 4.73
N ASP A 469 -15.50 -5.39 4.13
CA ASP A 469 -14.20 -5.45 4.78
C ASP A 469 -13.66 -4.05 5.16
N GLY A 470 -13.10 -3.96 6.36
CA GLY A 470 -12.40 -2.79 6.88
C GLY A 470 -11.14 -2.44 6.08
N THR A 471 -10.57 -1.28 6.37
CA THR A 471 -9.27 -0.87 5.80
C THR A 471 -8.18 -1.88 6.22
N GLY A 472 -7.30 -2.22 5.28
CA GLY A 472 -6.19 -3.16 5.53
C GLY A 472 -6.48 -4.64 5.26
N ALA A 473 -7.75 -5.05 5.08
CA ALA A 473 -8.10 -6.42 4.66
C ALA A 473 -7.86 -6.69 3.14
N GLY A 474 -7.51 -5.66 2.38
CA GLY A 474 -7.17 -5.76 0.95
C GLY A 474 -8.36 -5.72 -0.01
N LYS A 475 -9.37 -4.88 0.24
CA LYS A 475 -10.53 -4.68 -0.65
C LYS A 475 -10.17 -4.49 -2.13
N GLY A 476 -9.22 -3.61 -2.44
CA GLY A 476 -8.75 -3.40 -3.81
C GLY A 476 -8.22 -4.68 -4.46
N ARG A 477 -7.45 -5.48 -3.69
CA ARG A 477 -6.97 -6.80 -4.14
C ARG A 477 -8.11 -7.80 -4.38
N GLN A 478 -9.15 -7.79 -3.55
CA GLN A 478 -10.32 -8.65 -3.70
C GLN A 478 -11.18 -8.25 -4.91
N VAL A 479 -11.37 -6.95 -5.15
CA VAL A 479 -12.03 -6.44 -6.37
C VAL A 479 -11.24 -6.88 -7.61
N ALA A 480 -9.92 -6.68 -7.62
CA ALA A 480 -9.05 -7.14 -8.69
C ALA A 480 -9.13 -8.66 -8.92
N ALA A 481 -9.19 -9.46 -7.85
CA ALA A 481 -9.31 -10.91 -7.95
C ALA A 481 -10.65 -11.36 -8.56
N CYS A 482 -11.74 -10.70 -8.20
CA CYS A 482 -13.05 -10.95 -8.80
C CYS A 482 -13.08 -10.58 -10.29
N ILE A 483 -12.46 -9.45 -10.65
CA ILE A 483 -12.30 -9.05 -12.06
C ILE A 483 -11.42 -10.08 -12.80
N LEU A 484 -10.36 -10.58 -12.18
CA LEU A 484 -9.47 -11.56 -12.78
C LEU A 484 -10.19 -12.88 -13.06
N ASP A 485 -10.95 -13.40 -12.11
CA ASP A 485 -11.79 -14.59 -12.29
C ASP A 485 -12.79 -14.40 -13.45
N SER A 486 -13.49 -13.26 -13.48
CA SER A 486 -14.39 -12.89 -14.59
C SER A 486 -13.66 -12.82 -15.94
N TRP A 487 -12.49 -12.19 -15.97
CA TRP A 487 -11.63 -12.04 -17.14
C TRP A 487 -11.18 -13.40 -17.69
N LEU A 488 -10.78 -14.31 -16.81
CA LEU A 488 -10.33 -15.66 -17.16
C LEU A 488 -11.50 -16.55 -17.61
N ALA A 489 -12.71 -16.29 -17.15
CA ALA A 489 -13.95 -16.88 -17.68
C ALA A 489 -14.38 -16.32 -19.05
N GLY A 490 -13.55 -15.47 -19.69
CA GLY A 490 -13.80 -14.91 -21.02
C GLY A 490 -14.57 -13.58 -21.01
N ARG A 491 -14.98 -13.07 -19.85
CA ARG A 491 -15.66 -11.77 -19.72
C ARG A 491 -14.62 -10.65 -19.62
N ARG A 492 -14.13 -10.23 -20.78
CA ARG A 492 -12.97 -9.33 -20.93
C ARG A 492 -13.30 -7.83 -20.86
N ARG A 493 -14.55 -7.44 -20.61
CA ARG A 493 -14.93 -6.04 -20.32
C ARG A 493 -15.41 -5.96 -18.88
N ASN A 494 -14.76 -5.13 -18.07
CA ASN A 494 -15.12 -4.92 -16.67
C ASN A 494 -15.08 -3.43 -16.34
N ILE A 495 -15.80 -3.00 -15.30
CA ILE A 495 -15.90 -1.60 -14.88
C ILE A 495 -15.47 -1.51 -13.42
N TRP A 496 -14.54 -0.62 -13.12
CA TRP A 496 -14.08 -0.33 -11.76
C TRP A 496 -14.37 1.14 -11.45
N ILE A 497 -15.32 1.38 -10.54
CA ILE A 497 -15.70 2.72 -10.10
C ILE A 497 -15.08 2.97 -8.74
N SER A 498 -14.38 4.10 -8.56
CA SER A 498 -13.75 4.46 -7.28
C SER A 498 -13.87 5.96 -6.99
N LYS A 499 -13.35 6.40 -5.84
CA LYS A 499 -13.56 7.76 -5.30
C LYS A 499 -12.94 8.87 -6.15
N ASN A 500 -11.69 8.70 -6.57
CA ASN A 500 -10.91 9.73 -7.24
C ASN A 500 -9.85 9.11 -8.18
N GLU A 501 -9.19 9.95 -8.99
CA GLU A 501 -8.18 9.50 -9.94
C GLU A 501 -6.88 9.01 -9.29
N ALA A 502 -6.58 9.45 -8.05
CA ALA A 502 -5.38 8.99 -7.35
C ALA A 502 -5.44 7.46 -7.06
N LEU A 503 -6.64 6.91 -6.89
CA LEU A 503 -6.86 5.48 -6.71
C LEU A 503 -6.69 4.63 -7.99
N LEU A 504 -6.45 5.26 -9.15
CA LEU A 504 -6.14 4.53 -10.39
C LEU A 504 -4.86 3.71 -10.25
N GLU A 505 -3.82 4.30 -9.66
CA GLU A 505 -2.54 3.61 -9.48
C GLU A 505 -2.62 2.53 -8.40
N ASP A 506 -3.49 2.68 -7.39
CA ASP A 506 -3.81 1.62 -6.44
C ASP A 506 -4.52 0.44 -7.12
N ALA A 507 -5.53 0.71 -7.95
CA ALA A 507 -6.23 -0.33 -8.73
C ALA A 507 -5.26 -1.06 -9.68
N ARG A 508 -4.36 -0.33 -10.35
CA ARG A 508 -3.30 -0.91 -11.20
C ARG A 508 -2.31 -1.74 -10.41
N ARG A 509 -1.90 -1.29 -9.22
CA ARG A 509 -1.04 -2.06 -8.32
C ARG A 509 -1.71 -3.37 -7.94
N ASP A 510 -2.99 -3.34 -7.54
CA ASP A 510 -3.71 -4.54 -7.10
C ASP A 510 -4.00 -5.51 -8.25
N TRP A 511 -4.29 -5.01 -9.45
CA TRP A 511 -4.38 -5.82 -10.67
C TRP A 511 -3.05 -6.45 -11.08
N THR A 512 -1.97 -5.66 -11.08
CA THR A 512 -0.62 -6.13 -11.45
C THR A 512 -0.09 -7.15 -10.46
N ALA A 513 -0.42 -7.01 -9.17
CA ALA A 513 -0.04 -7.98 -8.14
C ALA A 513 -0.64 -9.38 -8.37
N LEU A 514 -1.72 -9.48 -9.15
CA LEU A 514 -2.34 -10.76 -9.54
C LEU A 514 -1.92 -11.25 -10.93
N GLY A 515 -0.92 -10.60 -11.54
CA GLY A 515 -0.37 -10.97 -12.85
C GLY A 515 -1.00 -10.25 -14.05
N GLY A 516 -1.91 -9.30 -13.81
CA GLY A 516 -2.45 -8.43 -14.86
C GLY A 516 -1.44 -7.38 -15.35
N LEU A 517 -1.71 -6.75 -16.49
CA LEU A 517 -0.92 -5.61 -16.99
C LEU A 517 -1.58 -4.30 -16.56
N ALA A 518 -0.80 -3.34 -16.08
CA ALA A 518 -1.33 -2.01 -15.72
C ALA A 518 -2.07 -1.32 -16.89
N ALA A 519 -1.69 -1.64 -18.13
CA ALA A 519 -2.35 -1.17 -19.35
C ALA A 519 -3.74 -1.76 -19.59
N ASP A 520 -4.13 -2.84 -18.89
CA ASP A 520 -5.49 -3.38 -18.98
C ASP A 520 -6.50 -2.45 -18.29
N ILE A 521 -6.05 -1.62 -17.34
CA ILE A 521 -6.87 -0.63 -16.64
C ILE A 521 -6.70 0.74 -17.29
N GLN A 522 -7.79 1.22 -17.92
CA GLN A 522 -7.81 2.49 -18.64
C GLN A 522 -8.82 3.46 -18.00
N PRO A 523 -8.40 4.69 -17.63
CA PRO A 523 -9.31 5.68 -17.11
C PRO A 523 -10.24 6.21 -18.22
N LEU A 524 -11.53 6.34 -17.91
CA LEU A 524 -12.54 6.90 -18.83
C LEU A 524 -12.21 8.33 -19.30
N ALA A 525 -11.46 9.09 -18.49
CA ALA A 525 -10.99 10.43 -18.81
C ALA A 525 -10.11 10.49 -20.08
N ASN A 526 -9.54 9.36 -20.52
CA ASN A 526 -8.77 9.27 -21.77
C ASN A 526 -9.58 9.57 -23.03
N TRP A 527 -10.91 9.44 -22.95
CA TRP A 527 -11.82 9.71 -24.07
C TRP A 527 -12.75 10.86 -23.72
N LYS A 528 -13.10 11.69 -24.69
CA LYS A 528 -14.07 12.78 -24.49
C LYS A 528 -15.48 12.21 -24.29
N ILE A 529 -16.36 12.97 -23.63
CA ILE A 529 -17.73 12.54 -23.28
C ILE A 529 -18.62 12.23 -24.50
N ASP A 530 -18.34 12.85 -25.64
CA ASP A 530 -19.02 12.73 -26.92
C ASP A 530 -18.37 11.70 -27.86
N GLN A 531 -17.31 11.01 -27.41
CA GLN A 531 -16.56 10.05 -28.21
C GLN A 531 -16.90 8.60 -27.78
N ALA A 532 -17.07 7.69 -28.72
CA ALA A 532 -17.15 6.25 -28.41
C ALA A 532 -15.84 5.75 -27.76
N ILE A 533 -15.95 4.81 -26.81
CA ILE A 533 -14.78 4.20 -26.15
C ILE A 533 -14.27 3.05 -27.03
N PRO A 534 -13.06 3.15 -27.64
CA PRO A 534 -12.52 2.14 -28.55
C PRO A 534 -11.91 0.91 -27.83
N LEU A 535 -11.97 0.87 -26.50
CA LEU A 535 -11.38 -0.21 -25.70
C LEU A 535 -12.15 -1.52 -25.91
N GLU A 536 -11.63 -2.44 -26.72
CA GLU A 536 -12.36 -3.69 -26.99
C GLU A 536 -12.39 -4.65 -25.79
N GLN A 537 -11.32 -4.68 -25.00
CA GLN A 537 -11.13 -5.51 -23.82
C GLN A 537 -10.32 -4.71 -22.80
N GLY A 538 -10.69 -4.81 -21.52
CA GLY A 538 -10.04 -4.07 -20.44
C GLY A 538 -10.94 -3.85 -19.24
N VAL A 539 -10.37 -3.16 -18.26
CA VAL A 539 -11.08 -2.63 -17.10
C VAL A 539 -11.21 -1.12 -17.28
N LEU A 540 -12.44 -0.64 -17.44
CA LEU A 540 -12.71 0.79 -17.51
C LEU A 540 -12.71 1.36 -16.10
N PHE A 541 -11.72 2.19 -15.77
CA PHE A 541 -11.64 2.87 -14.49
C PHE A 541 -12.41 4.20 -14.55
N VAL A 542 -13.31 4.41 -13.60
CA VAL A 542 -14.22 5.56 -13.56
C VAL A 542 -14.25 6.12 -12.14
N THR A 543 -14.28 7.45 -11.99
CA THR A 543 -14.54 8.04 -10.66
C THR A 543 -16.02 8.34 -10.47
N TYR A 544 -16.55 8.32 -9.24
CA TYR A 544 -17.94 8.74 -9.01
C TYR A 544 -18.26 10.14 -9.54
N PRO A 545 -17.39 11.17 -9.38
CA PRO A 545 -17.56 12.46 -10.04
C PRO A 545 -17.64 12.37 -11.57
N THR A 546 -16.80 11.55 -12.21
CA THR A 546 -16.82 11.34 -13.66
C THR A 546 -18.11 10.68 -14.10
N LEU A 547 -18.57 9.64 -13.40
CA LEU A 547 -19.77 8.87 -13.74
C LEU A 547 -21.01 9.75 -13.89
N ARG A 548 -21.19 10.72 -12.98
CA ARG A 548 -22.34 11.63 -12.98
C ARG A 548 -22.25 12.81 -13.96
N SER A 549 -21.14 12.94 -14.70
CA SER A 549 -20.93 14.11 -15.54
C SER A 549 -21.70 14.03 -16.86
N ALA A 550 -22.25 15.18 -17.28
CA ALA A 550 -22.99 15.37 -18.53
C ALA A 550 -22.60 16.70 -19.19
N ARG A 551 -22.65 16.75 -20.52
CA ARG A 551 -22.36 17.95 -21.33
C ARG A 551 -23.26 17.94 -22.57
N GLY A 552 -24.16 18.92 -22.65
CA GLY A 552 -25.19 18.93 -23.71
C GLY A 552 -26.03 17.66 -23.64
N ASP A 553 -26.21 17.00 -24.78
CA ASP A 553 -26.98 15.75 -24.88
C ASP A 553 -26.17 14.48 -24.55
N HIS A 554 -24.88 14.63 -24.17
CA HIS A 554 -24.00 13.50 -23.88
C HIS A 554 -23.76 13.35 -22.37
N SER A 555 -23.85 12.12 -21.85
CA SER A 555 -23.52 11.78 -20.47
C SER A 555 -22.47 10.68 -20.39
N ARG A 556 -21.62 10.73 -19.36
CA ARG A 556 -20.64 9.64 -19.11
C ARG A 556 -21.32 8.33 -18.78
N LEU A 557 -22.47 8.37 -18.11
CA LEU A 557 -23.30 7.19 -17.85
C LEU A 557 -23.69 6.49 -19.16
N GLN A 558 -24.27 7.23 -20.11
CA GLN A 558 -24.67 6.64 -21.39
C GLN A 558 -23.46 6.12 -22.18
N GLN A 559 -22.35 6.87 -22.19
CA GLN A 559 -21.11 6.45 -22.83
C GLN A 559 -20.59 5.10 -22.30
N ILE A 560 -20.70 4.86 -20.99
CA ILE A 560 -20.32 3.58 -20.36
C ILE A 560 -21.31 2.47 -20.73
N ILE A 561 -22.62 2.76 -20.73
CA ILE A 561 -23.67 1.80 -21.10
C ILE A 561 -23.48 1.34 -22.56
N ASP A 562 -23.24 2.28 -23.47
CA ASP A 562 -23.00 2.01 -24.89
C ASP A 562 -21.74 1.14 -25.09
N TRP A 563 -20.69 1.40 -24.31
CA TRP A 563 -19.47 0.58 -24.33
C TRP A 563 -19.66 -0.81 -23.72
N ALA A 564 -20.42 -0.92 -22.64
CA ALA A 564 -20.71 -2.19 -21.98
C ALA A 564 -21.55 -3.10 -22.89
N GLY A 565 -22.53 -2.52 -23.59
CA GLY A 565 -23.50 -3.25 -24.40
C GLY A 565 -24.60 -3.93 -23.58
N GLU A 566 -25.70 -4.28 -24.24
CA GLU A 566 -26.89 -4.83 -23.55
C GLU A 566 -26.65 -6.20 -22.90
N ASP A 567 -25.73 -6.99 -23.45
CA ASP A 567 -25.38 -8.34 -22.99
C ASP A 567 -24.19 -8.34 -22.01
N PHE A 568 -23.90 -7.18 -21.40
CA PHE A 568 -22.78 -7.05 -20.48
C PHE A 568 -22.92 -7.98 -19.25
N GLU A 569 -21.94 -8.85 -19.12
CA GLU A 569 -21.84 -9.86 -18.06
C GLU A 569 -20.64 -9.62 -17.14
N GLY A 570 -19.81 -8.62 -17.43
CA GLY A 570 -18.60 -8.32 -16.67
C GLY A 570 -18.87 -7.87 -15.24
N VAL A 571 -17.78 -7.70 -14.48
CA VAL A 571 -17.84 -7.16 -13.11
C VAL A 571 -18.02 -5.65 -13.16
N ILE A 572 -18.94 -5.14 -12.34
CA ILE A 572 -19.00 -3.73 -11.96
C ILE A 572 -18.59 -3.65 -10.49
N GLY A 573 -17.35 -3.25 -10.25
CA GLY A 573 -16.81 -3.03 -8.91
C GLY A 573 -17.07 -1.59 -8.47
N PHE A 574 -17.98 -1.40 -7.53
CA PHE A 574 -18.15 -0.13 -6.83
C PHE A 574 -17.22 -0.12 -5.61
N ASP A 575 -16.01 0.37 -5.81
CA ASP A 575 -15.03 0.61 -4.74
C ASP A 575 -15.38 1.89 -3.99
N GLU A 576 -15.25 1.88 -2.67
CA GLU A 576 -15.82 2.89 -1.77
C GLU A 576 -17.31 3.17 -2.06
N ALA A 577 -18.12 2.10 -2.17
CA ALA A 577 -19.54 2.17 -2.56
C ALA A 577 -20.40 3.12 -1.72
N HIS A 578 -19.96 3.47 -0.50
CA HIS A 578 -20.67 4.46 0.34
C HIS A 578 -20.75 5.85 -0.31
N GLU A 579 -19.93 6.17 -1.30
CA GLU A 579 -20.03 7.40 -2.11
C GLU A 579 -21.34 7.45 -2.94
N MET A 580 -22.03 6.32 -3.13
CA MET A 580 -23.39 6.26 -3.70
C MET A 580 -24.50 6.50 -2.66
N GLY A 581 -24.13 6.78 -1.41
CA GLY A 581 -25.07 7.13 -0.34
C GLY A 581 -25.98 8.29 -0.72
N GLY A 582 -27.16 8.34 -0.10
CA GLY A 582 -28.15 9.39 -0.37
C GLY A 582 -28.88 9.24 -1.71
N VAL A 583 -28.78 8.10 -2.40
CA VAL A 583 -29.54 7.81 -3.63
C VAL A 583 -31.07 7.88 -3.43
N ALA A 584 -31.54 7.58 -2.22
CA ALA A 584 -32.96 7.65 -1.89
C ALA A 584 -33.47 9.07 -1.60
N GLY A 585 -32.58 10.08 -1.62
CA GLY A 585 -32.87 11.39 -1.02
C GLY A 585 -33.01 11.28 0.50
N GLY A 586 -33.50 12.33 1.15
CA GLY A 586 -33.78 12.28 2.59
C GLY A 586 -34.53 13.50 3.10
N GLU A 587 -35.02 13.45 4.33
CA GLU A 587 -35.49 14.63 5.06
C GLU A 587 -34.32 15.18 5.89
N GLY A 588 -33.87 16.40 5.58
CA GLY A 588 -32.93 17.14 6.40
C GLY A 588 -33.64 18.20 7.24
N ALA A 589 -32.91 18.88 8.13
CA ALA A 589 -33.43 20.01 8.92
C ALA A 589 -34.00 21.18 8.08
N LEU A 590 -33.79 21.16 6.75
CA LEU A 590 -34.24 22.14 5.77
C LEU A 590 -35.29 21.56 4.78
N GLY A 591 -35.86 20.37 5.04
CA GLY A 591 -36.89 19.74 4.21
C GLY A 591 -36.41 18.57 3.34
N LYS A 592 -37.23 18.19 2.35
CA LYS A 592 -37.00 17.06 1.43
C LYS A 592 -35.82 17.36 0.50
N LYS A 593 -34.80 16.50 0.52
CA LYS A 593 -33.56 16.62 -0.25
C LYS A 593 -33.60 15.67 -1.45
N GLU A 594 -33.30 16.20 -2.64
CA GLU A 594 -33.14 15.37 -3.84
C GLU A 594 -32.01 14.36 -3.67
N GLY A 595 -32.11 13.23 -4.39
CA GLY A 595 -31.13 12.15 -4.33
C GLY A 595 -29.76 12.58 -4.84
N SER A 596 -28.70 12.01 -4.27
CA SER A 596 -27.33 12.23 -4.74
C SER A 596 -27.19 11.81 -6.21
N GLN A 597 -26.80 12.74 -7.08
CA GLN A 597 -26.57 12.45 -8.50
C GLN A 597 -25.51 11.35 -8.71
N GLN A 598 -24.52 11.24 -7.82
CA GLN A 598 -23.56 10.13 -7.86
C GLN A 598 -24.25 8.78 -7.59
N GLY A 599 -25.07 8.72 -6.55
CA GLY A 599 -25.85 7.53 -6.22
C GLY A 599 -26.87 7.16 -7.31
N ILE A 600 -27.52 8.17 -7.90
CA ILE A 600 -28.49 7.99 -8.99
C ILE A 600 -27.78 7.37 -10.21
N CYS A 601 -26.70 7.96 -10.70
CA CYS A 601 -25.98 7.40 -11.85
C CYS A 601 -25.39 6.01 -11.56
N GLY A 602 -24.95 5.76 -10.32
CA GLY A 602 -24.50 4.43 -9.89
C GLY A 602 -25.61 3.36 -9.95
N VAL A 603 -26.83 3.69 -9.49
CA VAL A 603 -27.98 2.79 -9.58
C VAL A 603 -28.50 2.65 -11.02
N LEU A 604 -28.53 3.72 -11.80
CA LEU A 604 -28.93 3.63 -13.21
C LEU A 604 -27.97 2.75 -14.01
N LEU A 605 -26.65 2.86 -13.80
CA LEU A 605 -25.66 2.02 -14.48
C LEU A 605 -25.96 0.53 -14.28
N GLN A 606 -26.13 0.10 -13.03
CA GLN A 606 -26.49 -1.29 -12.76
C GLN A 606 -27.90 -1.62 -13.27
N ASN A 607 -28.87 -0.69 -13.28
CA ASN A 607 -30.21 -0.98 -13.78
C ASN A 607 -30.24 -1.23 -15.30
N HIS A 608 -29.40 -0.53 -16.06
CA HIS A 608 -29.27 -0.71 -17.50
C HIS A 608 -28.47 -1.96 -17.90
N LEU A 609 -27.72 -2.55 -16.97
CA LEU A 609 -26.90 -3.74 -17.19
C LEU A 609 -27.40 -4.92 -16.34
N PRO A 610 -28.54 -5.56 -16.69
CA PRO A 610 -29.21 -6.58 -15.87
C PRO A 610 -28.34 -7.80 -15.55
N GLY A 611 -27.49 -8.22 -16.50
CA GLY A 611 -26.59 -9.37 -16.39
C GLY A 611 -25.26 -9.09 -15.69
N ALA A 612 -24.99 -7.84 -15.30
CA ALA A 612 -23.73 -7.44 -14.68
C ALA A 612 -23.49 -8.12 -13.33
N ARG A 613 -22.22 -8.44 -13.07
CA ARG A 613 -21.74 -8.99 -11.80
C ARG A 613 -21.38 -7.85 -10.86
N VAL A 614 -22.35 -7.43 -10.05
CA VAL A 614 -22.18 -6.25 -9.20
C VAL A 614 -21.47 -6.61 -7.89
N LEU A 615 -20.36 -5.91 -7.62
CA LEU A 615 -19.60 -5.98 -6.37
C LEU A 615 -19.66 -4.62 -5.69
N TYR A 616 -20.21 -4.56 -4.47
CA TYR A 616 -20.17 -3.35 -3.64
C TYR A 616 -19.04 -3.51 -2.62
N ALA A 617 -18.01 -2.66 -2.66
CA ALA A 617 -16.90 -2.69 -1.72
C ALA A 617 -16.94 -1.45 -0.83
N SER A 618 -17.27 -1.61 0.46
CA SER A 618 -17.28 -0.50 1.42
C SER A 618 -17.29 -0.99 2.87
N ALA A 619 -16.36 -0.50 3.69
CA ALA A 619 -16.29 -0.84 5.12
C ALA A 619 -17.51 -0.36 5.91
N THR A 620 -18.16 0.72 5.45
CA THR A 620 -19.27 1.42 6.13
C THR A 620 -20.63 1.16 5.48
N GLY A 621 -20.69 0.19 4.57
CA GLY A 621 -21.88 -0.13 3.80
C GLY A 621 -23.09 -0.54 4.63
N ALA A 622 -22.85 -1.32 5.69
CA ALA A 622 -23.90 -1.86 6.56
C ALA A 622 -23.96 -1.16 7.94
N SER A 623 -23.36 0.03 8.09
CA SER A 623 -23.45 0.81 9.35
C SER A 623 -24.64 1.79 9.40
N ASP A 624 -25.17 2.17 8.24
CA ASP A 624 -26.38 3.00 8.10
C ASP A 624 -27.28 2.37 7.03
N VAL A 625 -28.58 2.24 7.31
CA VAL A 625 -29.58 1.70 6.37
C VAL A 625 -29.60 2.44 5.03
N ASN A 626 -29.34 3.75 5.04
CA ASN A 626 -29.30 4.55 3.81
C ASN A 626 -28.16 4.12 2.87
N ASN A 627 -27.11 3.50 3.40
CA ASN A 627 -26.02 2.94 2.62
C ASN A 627 -26.38 1.59 1.97
N LEU A 628 -27.50 0.96 2.33
CA LEU A 628 -28.02 -0.20 1.61
C LEU A 628 -28.99 0.19 0.48
N ALA A 629 -29.42 1.46 0.42
CA ALA A 629 -30.38 1.94 -0.58
C ALA A 629 -29.84 1.88 -2.03
N TYR A 630 -28.52 1.94 -2.22
CA TYR A 630 -27.88 1.80 -3.54
C TYR A 630 -27.55 0.34 -3.90
N ALA A 631 -27.58 -0.56 -2.92
CA ALA A 631 -27.20 -1.97 -3.06
C ALA A 631 -28.37 -2.80 -3.60
N VAL A 632 -28.99 -2.32 -4.68
CA VAL A 632 -30.27 -2.82 -5.20
C VAL A 632 -30.21 -4.27 -5.68
N ARG A 633 -29.01 -4.82 -5.90
CA ARG A 633 -28.80 -6.21 -6.32
C ARG A 633 -28.72 -7.23 -5.17
N LEU A 634 -28.86 -6.79 -3.92
CA LEU A 634 -28.87 -7.70 -2.77
C LEU A 634 -30.22 -8.37 -2.51
N GLY A 635 -31.29 -7.95 -3.19
CA GLY A 635 -32.63 -8.53 -2.98
C GLY A 635 -33.23 -8.18 -1.61
N LEU A 636 -32.95 -6.97 -1.12
CA LEU A 636 -33.46 -6.48 0.17
C LEU A 636 -34.94 -6.07 0.12
N TRP A 637 -35.48 -5.87 -1.08
CA TRP A 637 -36.88 -5.54 -1.35
C TRP A 637 -37.30 -6.09 -2.72
N GLY A 638 -38.60 -6.12 -2.99
CA GLY A 638 -39.21 -6.63 -4.21
C GLY A 638 -39.91 -7.98 -4.02
N PRO A 639 -40.22 -8.69 -5.12
CA PRO A 639 -40.87 -10.01 -5.08
C PRO A 639 -40.18 -10.98 -4.15
N GLU A 640 -40.97 -11.76 -3.39
CA GLU A 640 -40.50 -12.77 -2.43
C GLU A 640 -39.65 -12.22 -1.26
N THR A 641 -39.72 -10.92 -0.99
CA THR A 641 -39.08 -10.29 0.18
C THR A 641 -40.11 -9.71 1.16
N ALA A 642 -39.68 -9.38 2.38
CA ALA A 642 -40.54 -8.78 3.40
C ALA A 642 -40.96 -7.33 3.08
N PHE A 643 -40.29 -6.66 2.12
CA PHE A 643 -40.51 -5.26 1.78
C PHE A 643 -40.81 -5.13 0.29
N SER A 644 -41.95 -4.56 -0.08
CA SER A 644 -42.33 -4.44 -1.50
C SER A 644 -41.45 -3.45 -2.27
N ASN A 645 -40.92 -2.44 -1.60
CA ASN A 645 -40.05 -1.43 -2.20
C ASN A 645 -39.00 -0.89 -1.21
N ARG A 646 -38.04 -0.15 -1.77
CA ARG A 646 -36.91 0.45 -1.07
C ARG A 646 -37.35 1.39 0.06
N GLU A 647 -38.36 2.21 -0.17
CA GLU A 647 -38.83 3.20 0.81
C GLU A 647 -39.41 2.51 2.06
N GLN A 648 -40.16 1.42 1.88
CA GLN A 648 -40.65 0.59 2.97
C GLN A 648 -39.50 -0.11 3.72
N PHE A 649 -38.51 -0.63 3.01
CA PHE A 649 -37.31 -1.21 3.62
C PHE A 649 -36.58 -0.19 4.51
N ILE A 650 -36.25 0.99 3.97
CA ILE A 650 -35.54 2.04 4.71
C ILE A 650 -36.35 2.48 5.94
N SER A 651 -37.66 2.73 5.79
CA SER A 651 -38.52 3.14 6.90
C SER A 651 -38.63 2.06 7.97
N GLY A 652 -38.78 0.79 7.56
CA GLY A 652 -38.89 -0.36 8.47
C GLY A 652 -37.64 -0.58 9.29
N ILE A 653 -36.47 -0.63 8.64
CA ILE A 653 -35.19 -0.84 9.33
C ILE A 653 -34.83 0.38 10.20
N ARG A 654 -35.09 1.61 9.74
CA ARG A 654 -34.84 2.83 10.54
C ARG A 654 -35.65 2.83 11.84
N LYS A 655 -36.91 2.38 11.82
CA LYS A 655 -37.73 2.24 13.04
C LYS A 655 -37.16 1.22 14.03
N GLY A 656 -36.51 0.17 13.53
CA GLY A 656 -35.87 -0.87 14.35
C GLY A 656 -34.48 -0.52 14.88
N GLY A 657 -33.88 0.59 14.43
CA GLY A 657 -32.58 1.06 14.89
C GLY A 657 -31.43 0.08 14.59
N ILE A 658 -30.38 0.13 15.41
CA ILE A 658 -29.13 -0.65 15.22
C ILE A 658 -29.40 -2.16 15.21
N ALA A 659 -30.28 -2.65 16.09
CA ALA A 659 -30.59 -4.08 16.18
C ALA A 659 -31.21 -4.64 14.88
N ALA A 660 -32.06 -3.86 14.20
CA ALA A 660 -32.61 -4.26 12.90
C ALA A 660 -31.52 -4.26 11.80
N MET A 661 -30.56 -3.34 11.87
CA MET A 661 -29.45 -3.30 10.93
C MET A 661 -28.50 -4.51 11.08
N GLU A 662 -28.21 -4.90 12.32
CA GLU A 662 -27.44 -6.12 12.62
C GLU A 662 -28.14 -7.37 12.09
N LEU A 663 -29.46 -7.44 12.21
CA LEU A 663 -30.24 -8.54 11.65
C LEU A 663 -30.11 -8.60 10.12
N VAL A 664 -30.24 -7.46 9.43
CA VAL A 664 -30.05 -7.40 7.97
C VAL A 664 -28.65 -7.87 7.56
N ALA A 665 -27.60 -7.43 8.25
CA ALA A 665 -26.23 -7.86 7.96
C ALA A 665 -26.04 -9.37 8.17
N ARG A 666 -26.65 -9.94 9.22
CA ARG A 666 -26.62 -11.39 9.50
C ARG A 666 -27.39 -12.19 8.45
N ASP A 667 -28.56 -11.72 8.04
CA ASP A 667 -29.37 -12.36 7.00
C ASP A 667 -28.63 -12.34 5.65
N LEU A 668 -28.01 -11.21 5.30
CA LEU A 668 -27.17 -11.13 4.09
C LEU A 668 -25.99 -12.10 4.14
N LYS A 669 -25.34 -12.28 5.30
CA LYS A 669 -24.28 -13.29 5.48
C LYS A 669 -24.83 -14.71 5.30
N ALA A 670 -25.98 -15.01 5.91
CA ALA A 670 -26.65 -16.32 5.80
C ALA A 670 -27.09 -16.66 4.37
N LEU A 671 -27.40 -15.63 3.57
CA LEU A 671 -27.70 -15.77 2.15
C LEU A 671 -26.44 -15.83 1.26
N GLY A 672 -25.24 -15.65 1.83
CA GLY A 672 -23.98 -15.64 1.09
C GLY A 672 -23.76 -14.36 0.28
N LEU A 673 -24.40 -13.26 0.67
CA LEU A 673 -24.39 -11.97 -0.05
C LEU A 673 -23.53 -10.90 0.65
N TYR A 674 -23.02 -11.17 1.85
CA TYR A 674 -22.24 -10.21 2.63
C TYR A 674 -21.13 -10.86 3.46
N THR A 675 -19.96 -10.22 3.46
CA THR A 675 -18.87 -10.49 4.42
C THR A 675 -18.32 -9.17 4.94
N ALA A 676 -17.85 -9.15 6.19
CA ALA A 676 -17.20 -7.98 6.77
C ALA A 676 -16.15 -8.37 7.80
N ARG A 677 -14.89 -8.04 7.51
CA ARG A 677 -13.73 -8.32 8.35
C ARG A 677 -12.95 -7.07 8.65
N ALA A 678 -12.49 -6.92 9.87
CA ALA A 678 -11.58 -5.85 10.27
C ALA A 678 -10.20 -6.40 10.61
N LEU A 679 -9.18 -5.54 10.62
CA LEU A 679 -7.90 -5.92 11.23
C LEU A 679 -8.09 -6.11 12.73
N SER A 680 -7.40 -7.10 13.29
CA SER A 680 -7.31 -7.30 14.73
C SER A 680 -6.56 -6.14 15.38
N PHE A 681 -7.04 -5.68 16.53
CA PHE A 681 -6.29 -4.80 17.42
C PHE A 681 -5.30 -5.55 18.32
N ALA A 682 -5.11 -6.86 18.11
CA ALA A 682 -4.09 -7.62 18.83
C ALA A 682 -2.71 -6.98 18.65
N GLY A 683 -2.07 -6.62 19.77
CA GLY A 683 -0.79 -5.92 19.77
C GLY A 683 -0.88 -4.41 19.55
N VAL A 684 -2.09 -3.82 19.53
CA VAL A 684 -2.31 -2.38 19.47
C VAL A 684 -2.63 -1.86 20.88
N GLU A 685 -1.85 -0.90 21.34
CA GLU A 685 -2.09 -0.18 22.60
C GLU A 685 -2.72 1.18 22.27
N TYR A 686 -3.77 1.54 23.00
CA TYR A 686 -4.45 2.83 22.89
C TYR A 686 -4.29 3.61 24.19
N GLU A 687 -3.84 4.85 24.07
CA GLU A 687 -3.85 5.81 25.17
C GLU A 687 -4.78 6.97 24.80
N ILE A 688 -5.81 7.21 25.62
CA ILE A 688 -6.72 8.35 25.43
C ILE A 688 -6.10 9.54 26.15
N LEU A 689 -5.50 10.44 25.37
CA LEU A 689 -4.97 11.70 25.90
C LEU A 689 -6.11 12.68 26.16
N ARG A 690 -6.32 13.00 27.44
CA ARG A 690 -7.27 14.04 27.84
C ARG A 690 -6.53 15.38 27.94
N HIS A 691 -6.84 16.30 27.03
CA HIS A 691 -6.32 17.66 27.10
C HIS A 691 -7.29 18.55 27.87
N GLU A 692 -6.82 19.20 28.93
CA GLU A 692 -7.62 20.21 29.63
C GLU A 692 -7.58 21.52 28.86
N LEU A 693 -8.75 22.07 28.53
CA LEU A 693 -8.83 23.37 27.88
C LEU A 693 -8.31 24.45 28.83
N SER A 694 -7.49 25.37 28.31
CA SER A 694 -7.06 26.54 29.07
C SER A 694 -8.24 27.46 29.37
N SER A 695 -8.12 28.33 30.38
CA SER A 695 -9.17 29.30 30.71
C SER A 695 -9.53 30.21 29.52
N GLU A 696 -8.55 30.53 28.67
CA GLU A 696 -8.77 31.31 27.44
C GLU A 696 -9.54 30.50 26.38
N GLN A 697 -9.19 29.24 26.18
CA GLN A 697 -9.90 28.34 25.27
C GLN A 697 -11.33 28.07 25.74
N ILE A 698 -11.55 27.91 27.05
CA ILE A 698 -12.88 27.80 27.65
C ILE A 698 -13.69 29.08 27.36
N ALA A 699 -13.11 30.26 27.59
CA ALA A 699 -13.81 31.52 27.33
C ALA A 699 -14.18 31.69 25.84
N ILE A 700 -13.29 31.29 24.91
CA ILE A 700 -13.59 31.28 23.47
C ILE A 700 -14.72 30.29 23.18
N TYR A 701 -14.63 29.07 23.70
CA TYR A 701 -15.64 28.03 23.50
C TYR A 701 -17.01 28.49 24.01
N ASP A 702 -17.07 29.05 25.22
CA ASP A 702 -18.28 29.57 25.84
C ASP A 702 -18.87 30.73 25.03
N ALA A 703 -18.04 31.66 24.54
CA ALA A 703 -18.52 32.74 23.68
C ALA A 703 -19.13 32.22 22.36
N TYR A 704 -18.52 31.21 21.75
CA TYR A 704 -19.10 30.54 20.58
C TYR A 704 -20.38 29.78 20.92
N ALA A 705 -20.41 29.06 22.04
CA ALA A 705 -21.58 28.32 22.51
C ALA A 705 -22.76 29.25 22.81
N ASP A 706 -22.51 30.40 23.45
CA ASP A 706 -23.51 31.44 23.72
C ASP A 706 -24.04 32.05 22.43
N ALA A 707 -23.15 32.37 21.47
CA ALA A 707 -23.57 32.86 20.16
C ALA A 707 -24.47 31.83 19.43
N TRP A 708 -24.09 30.55 19.46
CA TRP A 708 -24.90 29.47 18.92
C TRP A 708 -26.23 29.30 19.66
N ALA A 709 -26.26 29.44 20.98
CA ALA A 709 -27.48 29.38 21.77
C ALA A 709 -28.43 30.54 21.42
N ILE A 710 -27.91 31.74 21.16
CA ILE A 710 -28.69 32.88 20.66
C ILE A 710 -29.27 32.57 19.29
N LEU A 711 -28.46 32.07 18.34
CA LEU A 711 -28.92 31.69 17.00
C LEU A 711 -29.98 30.58 17.05
N TRP A 712 -29.79 29.56 17.90
CA TRP A 712 -30.72 28.46 18.08
C TRP A 712 -32.06 28.93 18.70
N ARG A 713 -32.01 29.81 19.70
CA ARG A 713 -33.22 30.44 20.28
C ARG A 713 -33.91 31.36 19.27
N ALA A 714 -33.15 32.04 18.41
CA ALA A 714 -33.69 32.85 17.33
C ALA A 714 -34.33 31.99 16.23
N ALA A 715 -33.74 30.84 15.88
CA ALA A 715 -34.31 29.87 14.95
C ALA A 715 -35.69 29.35 15.41
N HIS A 716 -35.86 29.13 16.72
CA HIS A 716 -37.18 28.80 17.31
C HIS A 716 -38.20 29.94 17.22
N LYS A 717 -37.74 31.21 17.15
CA LYS A 717 -38.60 32.39 16.97
C LYS A 717 -38.87 32.74 15.50
N ILE A 718 -38.08 32.23 14.56
CA ILE A 718 -38.26 32.46 13.12
C ILE A 718 -39.36 31.56 12.55
N ALA A 719 -39.46 30.29 13.01
CA ALA A 719 -40.50 29.37 12.55
C ALA A 719 -41.94 29.87 12.85
N TYR A 720 -42.14 30.68 13.89
CA TYR A 720 -43.44 31.29 14.21
C TYR A 720 -43.74 32.60 13.47
N ARG A 721 -42.74 33.19 12.79
CA ARG A 721 -42.93 34.48 12.09
C ARG A 721 -43.52 34.28 10.69
N GLU A 722 -43.23 33.16 10.01
CA GLU A 722 -43.82 32.86 8.71
C GLU A 722 -45.31 32.47 8.82
N GLU A 723 -45.73 31.72 9.85
CA GLU A 723 -47.17 31.45 10.09
C GLU A 723 -47.97 32.71 10.47
N ALA A 724 -47.36 33.65 11.22
CA ALA A 724 -48.02 34.88 11.64
C ALA A 724 -48.15 35.91 10.50
N VAL A 725 -47.21 35.93 9.54
CA VAL A 725 -47.28 36.80 8.35
C VAL A 725 -48.25 36.23 7.31
N MET A 726 -48.27 34.91 7.11
CA MET A 726 -49.22 34.26 6.19
C MET A 726 -50.68 34.40 6.63
N ARG A 727 -50.97 34.38 7.94
CA ARG A 727 -52.34 34.61 8.46
C ARG A 727 -52.81 36.07 8.40
N ARG A 728 -51.90 37.04 8.27
CA ARG A 728 -52.24 38.46 8.10
C ARG A 728 -52.44 38.88 6.64
N SER A 729 -52.03 38.05 5.69
CA SER A 729 -52.27 38.26 4.25
C SER A 729 -53.50 37.50 3.72
N ALA A 730 -54.17 36.73 4.57
CA ALA A 730 -55.38 35.95 4.25
C ALA A 730 -56.66 36.45 4.96
N ALA A 731 -56.59 37.61 5.63
CA ALA A 731 -57.71 38.37 6.19
C ALA A 731 -57.62 39.80 5.64
#